data_AF-R9NWM4-F1
#
_entry.id   AF-R9NWM4-F1
#
_cell.length_a   1.000
_cell.length_b   1.000
_cell.length_c   1.000
_cell.angle_alpha   90.00
_cell.angle_beta   90.00
_cell.angle_gamma   90.00
#
_symmetry.space_group_name_H-M   'P 1'
#
loop_
_entity.id
_entity.type
_entity.pdbx_description
1 polymer ?
#
loop_
_entity_poly.entity_id
_entity_poly.type
_entity_poly.pdbx_seq_one_letter_code
_entity_poly.pdbx_strand_id
1 'polypeptide(L)'
;MSNIVLEPAAQSFAEATSKPPFLFQIPPEEGRKIFNDVQKESINYADGITTEVIAFPDFSSKLIKPKTDNNAILPVVFYIHGGGWVFGSPNAFGRLLGEISKNVNAAVFAVDYTRSPEAKYPTALDQVWQAFEYILANSEKHNVDSGRIAIAGDSVGGNMAAVTALKDAGHRLRGQALLYPVCDFSFDSGSYNDFAKGYFLQRDAMKWFFEQYSTGVNDAEPNNSRISVLRTTKEVLSKAPPALILTAEADVLRDHAEEFASKLRSSGVQMNAGSRRFDVVLFGATGFTGKLVVQYLARHTDVNGWAIAGRSIERLEKLRVQFDLESSVGTIQAHANDRASLIAMASQARCVINVVGPFQMLGGAEVVSACVEAKCHYVDLSGETGYNEILIKRFHSSAKAAGLVIAPSCGLDSLPSDLTTYLACRHLLQGRTDSTITSATTTLKEAAPFSTGTLLSACDMADNDHRQLMFVDAGRLVHSHATSDQSIRFSWPKYSKHVGRYATSYMLSPHNIRTVYRTWSLLTDALSVEAYGPNFAYDDLLSSPGLFSGYIQALSQYLTGFILVNASSVRSIVRKFAKGGDGPSVQTQQKIQTDCRTVATASDGRSAMCTMIAPGDPVDDGDIHTILGAMVNDDHDHGGDDTPERTVTPPLPAANQDAAAATMPDSIKYTAELERFRLRLVEHPRLLVCTRPGCYLQLLLNIAYKEVSNHLKKVHHCQRYGTED
;
A
#
# COMPACT_ATOMS: atom_id res chain seq x y z
N MET A 1 33.44 10.51 -6.66
CA MET A 1 33.15 9.64 -5.50
C MET A 1 31.78 10.06 -5.00
N SER A 2 30.82 9.13 -4.99
CA SER A 2 29.52 9.38 -4.36
C SER A 2 29.73 9.62 -2.87
N ASN A 3 29.19 10.71 -2.33
CA ASN A 3 29.18 10.97 -0.88
C ASN A 3 28.07 10.12 -0.24
N ILE A 4 28.20 8.79 -0.33
CA ILE A 4 27.29 7.87 0.35
C ILE A 4 27.70 7.77 1.81
N VAL A 5 26.73 7.89 2.72
CA VAL A 5 26.95 7.70 4.15
C VAL A 5 26.51 6.29 4.49
N LEU A 6 27.46 5.43 4.84
CA LEU A 6 27.14 4.06 5.25
C LEU A 6 26.56 4.04 6.67
N GLU A 7 25.73 3.03 6.95
CA GLU A 7 25.34 2.68 8.31
C GLU A 7 26.62 2.40 9.15
N PRO A 8 26.70 2.82 10.43
CA PRO A 8 27.93 2.76 11.22
C PRO A 8 28.63 1.39 11.28
N ALA A 9 27.90 0.28 11.38
CA ALA A 9 28.49 -1.05 11.37
C ALA A 9 29.03 -1.41 9.97
N ALA A 10 28.31 -1.08 8.90
CA ALA A 10 28.78 -1.23 7.52
C ALA A 10 30.04 -0.38 7.24
N GLN A 11 30.09 0.87 7.73
CA GLN A 11 31.27 1.73 7.66
C GLN A 11 32.47 1.09 8.36
N SER A 12 32.28 0.62 9.59
CA SER A 12 33.33 -0.02 10.39
C SER A 12 33.87 -1.28 9.69
N PHE A 13 32.99 -2.08 9.10
CA PHE A 13 33.37 -3.28 8.35
C PHE A 13 34.11 -2.96 7.05
N ALA A 14 33.64 -1.95 6.30
CA ALA A 14 34.30 -1.48 5.08
C ALA A 14 35.71 -0.95 5.38
N GLU A 15 35.89 -0.19 6.46
CA GLU A 15 37.21 0.29 6.91
C GLU A 15 38.12 -0.85 7.34
N ALA A 16 37.60 -1.82 8.11
CA ALA A 16 38.37 -2.99 8.56
C ALA A 16 38.85 -3.87 7.39
N THR A 17 38.11 -3.90 6.29
CA THR A 17 38.42 -4.69 5.08
C THR A 17 39.08 -3.88 3.96
N SER A 18 39.44 -2.61 4.21
CA SER A 18 39.95 -1.68 3.20
C SER A 18 41.43 -1.87 2.84
N LYS A 19 42.19 -2.65 3.61
CA LYS A 19 43.65 -2.82 3.45
C LYS A 19 44.02 -4.18 2.85
N PRO A 20 45.04 -4.24 1.98
CA PRO A 20 45.56 -5.51 1.46
C PRO A 20 46.30 -6.32 2.54
N PRO A 21 46.47 -7.65 2.34
CA PRO A 21 46.01 -8.41 1.18
C PRO A 21 44.49 -8.64 1.18
N PHE A 22 43.86 -8.43 0.03
CA PHE A 22 42.43 -8.72 -0.15
C PHE A 22 42.21 -10.21 -0.43
N LEU A 23 40.99 -10.73 -0.20
CA LEU A 23 40.68 -12.16 -0.41
C LEU A 23 41.00 -12.67 -1.83
N PHE A 24 40.85 -11.83 -2.85
CA PHE A 24 41.16 -12.17 -4.24
C PHE A 24 42.66 -12.06 -4.59
N GLN A 25 43.50 -11.62 -3.65
CA GLN A 25 44.96 -11.48 -3.82
C GLN A 25 45.75 -12.61 -3.17
N ILE A 26 45.07 -13.52 -2.46
CA ILE A 26 45.67 -14.67 -1.78
C ILE A 26 45.22 -15.98 -2.44
N PRO A 27 45.96 -17.09 -2.25
CA PRO A 27 45.57 -18.38 -2.82
C PRO A 27 44.16 -18.80 -2.38
N PRO A 28 43.32 -19.39 -3.26
CA PRO A 28 41.93 -19.74 -2.95
C PRO A 28 41.76 -20.60 -1.69
N GLU A 29 42.66 -21.55 -1.44
CA GLU A 29 42.60 -22.41 -0.25
C GLU A 29 42.74 -21.60 1.05
N GLU A 30 43.66 -20.63 1.08
CA GLU A 30 43.87 -19.75 2.22
C GLU A 30 42.71 -18.75 2.37
N GLY A 31 42.27 -18.16 1.27
CA GLY A 31 41.11 -17.25 1.26
C GLY A 31 39.82 -17.92 1.74
N ARG A 32 39.60 -19.21 1.43
CA ARG A 32 38.46 -19.98 1.96
C ARG A 32 38.52 -20.14 3.48
N LYS A 33 39.71 -20.34 4.06
CA LYS A 33 39.89 -20.41 5.51
C LYS A 33 39.56 -19.07 6.17
N ILE A 34 40.07 -17.96 5.63
CA ILE A 34 39.78 -16.61 6.13
C ILE A 34 38.28 -16.28 5.99
N PHE A 35 37.67 -16.60 4.86
CA PHE A 35 36.24 -16.37 4.63
C PHE A 35 35.38 -17.11 5.66
N ASN A 36 35.69 -18.38 5.94
CA ASN A 36 34.99 -19.17 6.95
C ASN A 36 35.25 -18.64 8.37
N ASP A 37 36.46 -18.14 8.64
CA ASP A 37 36.86 -17.60 9.94
C ASP A 37 36.12 -16.31 10.29
N VAL A 38 35.93 -15.40 9.33
CA VAL A 38 35.11 -14.19 9.50
C VAL A 38 33.64 -14.54 9.81
N GLN A 39 33.18 -15.71 9.34
CA GLN A 39 31.83 -16.21 9.57
C GLN A 39 31.72 -17.11 10.81
N LYS A 40 32.75 -17.21 11.67
CA LYS A 40 32.76 -18.15 12.81
C LYS A 40 31.58 -17.99 13.76
N GLU A 41 31.13 -16.77 14.02
CA GLU A 41 29.94 -16.50 14.83
C GLU A 41 28.62 -16.87 14.11
N SER A 42 28.67 -16.97 12.78
CA SER A 42 27.58 -17.38 11.88
C SER A 42 27.46 -18.90 11.71
N ILE A 43 28.41 -19.70 12.21
CA ILE A 43 28.41 -21.17 12.02
C ILE A 43 27.33 -21.85 12.88
N ASN A 44 26.91 -21.22 13.98
CA ASN A 44 25.89 -21.76 14.87
C ASN A 44 24.51 -21.56 14.26
N TYR A 45 23.81 -22.67 13.96
CA TYR A 45 22.40 -22.64 13.61
C TYR A 45 21.60 -22.08 14.80
N ALA A 46 20.56 -21.30 14.50
CA ALA A 46 19.63 -20.83 15.51
C ALA A 46 19.06 -22.00 16.34
N ASP A 47 18.76 -21.75 17.61
CA ASP A 47 18.07 -22.72 18.46
C ASP A 47 16.79 -23.19 17.79
N GLY A 48 16.58 -24.51 17.80
CA GLY A 48 15.41 -25.13 17.16
C GLY A 48 15.60 -25.51 15.70
N ILE A 49 16.83 -25.65 15.20
CA ILE A 49 17.13 -26.16 13.85
C ILE A 49 17.66 -27.59 13.89
N THR A 50 17.34 -28.39 12.87
CA THR A 50 17.92 -29.71 12.58
C THR A 50 18.60 -29.69 11.21
N THR A 51 19.66 -30.49 11.03
CA THR A 51 20.41 -30.53 9.77
C THR A 51 20.73 -31.96 9.35
N GLU A 52 20.62 -32.22 8.06
CA GLU A 52 20.99 -33.48 7.40
C GLU A 52 21.93 -33.20 6.22
N VAL A 53 22.96 -34.02 6.06
CA VAL A 53 23.87 -33.95 4.90
C VAL A 53 23.43 -34.96 3.86
N ILE A 54 23.29 -34.50 2.63
CA ILE A 54 22.86 -35.29 1.47
C ILE A 54 24.05 -35.40 0.52
N ALA A 55 24.59 -36.60 0.39
CA ALA A 55 25.77 -36.88 -0.43
C ALA A 55 25.37 -37.16 -1.88
N PHE A 56 26.10 -36.54 -2.81
CA PHE A 56 26.14 -36.86 -4.25
C PHE A 56 27.54 -37.44 -4.57
N PRO A 57 27.77 -38.00 -5.78
CA PRO A 57 29.08 -38.56 -6.12
C PRO A 57 30.25 -37.58 -5.95
N ASP A 58 30.08 -36.33 -6.40
CA ASP A 58 31.16 -35.34 -6.49
C ASP A 58 30.97 -34.09 -5.60
N PHE A 59 29.81 -33.97 -4.94
CA PHE A 59 29.47 -32.81 -4.10
C PHE A 59 28.45 -33.20 -3.02
N SER A 60 28.01 -32.23 -2.22
CA SER A 60 26.99 -32.49 -1.19
C SER A 60 25.93 -31.39 -1.13
N SER A 61 24.88 -31.62 -0.37
CA SER A 61 23.91 -30.59 0.00
C SER A 61 23.56 -30.74 1.48
N LYS A 62 23.04 -29.66 2.07
CA LYS A 62 22.60 -29.63 3.46
C LYS A 62 21.13 -29.30 3.51
N LEU A 63 20.34 -30.21 4.07
CA LEU A 63 18.93 -30.01 4.38
C LEU A 63 18.81 -29.48 5.81
N ILE A 64 18.22 -28.30 5.96
CA ILE A 64 18.09 -27.58 7.22
C ILE A 64 16.59 -27.41 7.49
N LYS A 65 16.12 -27.79 8.67
CA LYS A 65 14.68 -27.76 9.01
C LYS A 65 14.45 -27.13 10.39
N PRO A 66 13.37 -26.36 10.59
CA PRO A 66 12.94 -26.00 11.93
C PRO A 66 12.43 -27.25 12.66
N LYS A 67 12.65 -27.31 13.96
CA LYS A 67 11.97 -28.28 14.84
C LYS A 67 10.49 -27.93 14.82
N THR A 68 9.66 -28.92 14.49
CA THR A 68 8.20 -28.78 14.48
C THR A 68 7.60 -29.86 15.36
N ASP A 69 6.53 -29.54 16.10
CA ASP A 69 5.99 -30.43 17.13
C ASP A 69 5.17 -31.61 16.58
N ASN A 70 4.98 -31.73 15.25
CA ASN A 70 4.06 -32.72 14.66
C ASN A 70 4.52 -33.30 13.31
N ASN A 71 5.82 -33.36 13.03
CA ASN A 71 6.35 -33.94 11.78
C ASN A 71 5.71 -33.32 10.52
N ALA A 72 5.50 -32.00 10.53
CA ALA A 72 4.80 -31.29 9.47
C ALA A 72 5.56 -31.35 8.13
N ILE A 73 4.83 -31.50 7.02
CA ILE A 73 5.39 -31.44 5.67
C ILE A 73 5.72 -29.97 5.34
N LEU A 74 7.00 -29.66 5.23
CA LEU A 74 7.48 -28.28 5.07
C LEU A 74 7.59 -27.87 3.59
N PRO A 75 7.28 -26.60 3.24
CA PRO A 75 7.70 -26.04 1.96
C PRO A 75 9.24 -25.99 1.89
N VAL A 76 9.79 -25.85 0.68
CA VAL A 76 11.25 -25.86 0.45
C VAL A 76 11.74 -24.50 -0.04
N VAL A 77 12.79 -23.98 0.57
CA VAL A 77 13.66 -22.95 0.00
C VAL A 77 14.91 -23.64 -0.53
N PHE A 78 15.02 -23.77 -1.85
CA PHE A 78 16.20 -24.29 -2.51
C PHE A 78 17.25 -23.18 -2.58
N TYR A 79 18.32 -23.29 -1.80
CA TYR A 79 19.27 -22.19 -1.57
C TYR A 79 20.62 -22.45 -2.22
N ILE A 80 21.16 -21.44 -2.89
CA ILE A 80 22.48 -21.48 -3.52
C ILE A 80 23.32 -20.34 -2.93
N HIS A 81 24.44 -20.68 -2.31
CA HIS A 81 25.28 -19.70 -1.62
C HIS A 81 26.15 -18.88 -2.58
N GLY A 82 26.45 -17.64 -2.18
CA GLY A 82 27.40 -16.76 -2.85
C GLY A 82 28.87 -17.09 -2.54
N GLY A 83 29.73 -16.07 -2.65
CA GLY A 83 31.18 -16.22 -2.45
C GLY A 83 32.02 -16.21 -3.74
N GLY A 84 31.49 -15.64 -4.83
CA GLY A 84 32.27 -15.45 -6.06
C GLY A 84 32.67 -16.75 -6.79
N TRP A 85 31.91 -17.84 -6.60
CA TRP A 85 32.17 -19.22 -7.04
C TRP A 85 33.40 -19.88 -6.40
N VAL A 86 34.26 -19.09 -5.75
CA VAL A 86 35.53 -19.53 -5.17
C VAL A 86 35.40 -19.80 -3.67
N PHE A 87 34.59 -19.00 -2.97
CA PHE A 87 34.40 -19.05 -1.52
C PHE A 87 33.00 -19.53 -1.14
N GLY A 88 32.74 -19.67 0.16
CA GLY A 88 31.45 -20.08 0.70
C GLY A 88 31.29 -21.59 0.86
N SER A 89 30.28 -21.94 1.66
CA SER A 89 29.72 -23.27 1.86
C SER A 89 28.41 -23.12 2.66
N PRO A 90 27.48 -24.09 2.67
CA PRO A 90 26.30 -24.03 3.53
C PRO A 90 26.60 -23.85 5.03
N ASN A 91 27.79 -24.28 5.49
CA ASN A 91 28.21 -24.06 6.88
C ASN A 91 28.60 -22.59 7.14
N ALA A 92 29.28 -21.94 6.20
CA ALA A 92 29.65 -20.52 6.33
C ALA A 92 28.43 -19.60 6.35
N PHE A 93 27.31 -20.05 5.76
CA PHE A 93 26.03 -19.33 5.76
C PHE A 93 25.04 -19.85 6.81
N GLY A 94 25.50 -20.67 7.78
CA GLY A 94 24.65 -21.41 8.72
C GLY A 94 23.58 -20.56 9.43
N ARG A 95 23.96 -19.40 9.97
CA ARG A 95 23.07 -18.43 10.61
C ARG A 95 21.98 -17.95 9.65
N LEU A 96 22.34 -17.47 8.45
CA LEU A 96 21.37 -17.00 7.46
C LEU A 96 20.39 -18.12 7.08
N LEU A 97 20.90 -19.32 6.80
CA LEU A 97 20.05 -20.45 6.41
C LEU A 97 19.13 -20.90 7.55
N GLY A 98 19.61 -20.87 8.80
CA GLY A 98 18.80 -21.14 9.98
C GLY A 98 17.70 -20.10 10.19
N GLU A 99 18.03 -18.81 10.06
CA GLU A 99 17.05 -17.71 10.14
C GLU A 99 16.00 -17.80 9.03
N ILE A 100 16.39 -18.10 7.78
CA ILE A 100 15.43 -18.33 6.69
C ILE A 100 14.51 -19.50 7.05
N SER A 101 15.10 -20.64 7.47
CA SER A 101 14.35 -21.84 7.80
C SER A 101 13.32 -21.60 8.92
N LYS A 102 13.72 -20.86 9.96
CA LYS A 102 12.88 -20.53 11.12
C LYS A 102 11.80 -19.51 10.78
N ASN A 103 12.16 -18.37 10.18
CA ASN A 103 11.24 -17.25 9.97
C ASN A 103 10.25 -17.50 8.81
N VAL A 104 10.66 -18.28 7.80
CA VAL A 104 9.77 -18.67 6.68
C VAL A 104 9.00 -19.96 7.01
N ASN A 105 9.35 -20.63 8.11
CA ASN A 105 8.83 -21.95 8.49
C ASN A 105 8.93 -22.97 7.32
N ALA A 106 10.15 -23.07 6.77
CA ALA A 106 10.44 -23.86 5.58
C ALA A 106 11.71 -24.71 5.76
N ALA A 107 11.77 -25.83 5.06
CA ALA A 107 13.00 -26.58 4.90
C ALA A 107 13.92 -25.83 3.92
N VAL A 108 15.18 -25.60 4.29
CA VAL A 108 16.18 -25.00 3.41
C VAL A 108 17.08 -26.11 2.86
N PHE A 109 17.04 -26.32 1.55
CA PHE A 109 17.91 -27.26 0.85
C PHE A 109 19.08 -26.48 0.23
N ALA A 110 20.22 -26.44 0.91
CA ALA A 110 21.38 -25.65 0.52
C ALA A 110 22.42 -26.49 -0.22
N VAL A 111 22.78 -26.10 -1.45
CA VAL A 111 23.74 -26.84 -2.29
C VAL A 111 25.17 -26.46 -1.92
N ASP A 112 26.03 -27.45 -1.65
CA ASP A 112 27.49 -27.29 -1.47
C ASP A 112 28.19 -27.67 -2.77
N TYR A 113 28.04 -26.81 -3.79
CA TYR A 113 28.57 -27.05 -5.14
C TYR A 113 30.12 -26.99 -5.16
N THR A 114 30.74 -27.67 -6.12
CA THR A 114 32.19 -27.65 -6.30
C THR A 114 32.64 -26.25 -6.74
N ARG A 115 33.63 -25.71 -6.03
CA ARG A 115 34.10 -24.33 -6.20
C ARG A 115 35.14 -24.20 -7.31
N SER A 116 35.25 -23.00 -7.85
CA SER A 116 36.33 -22.59 -8.74
C SER A 116 37.58 -22.21 -7.94
N PRO A 117 38.79 -22.32 -8.52
CA PRO A 117 39.10 -22.69 -9.91
C PRO A 117 39.18 -24.20 -10.20
N GLU A 118 39.03 -25.07 -9.19
CA GLU A 118 39.12 -26.52 -9.34
C GLU A 118 38.02 -27.07 -10.26
N ALA A 119 36.82 -26.52 -10.15
CA ALA A 119 35.73 -26.71 -11.09
C ALA A 119 35.34 -25.38 -11.73
N LYS A 120 35.36 -25.32 -13.06
CA LYS A 120 34.94 -24.16 -13.85
C LYS A 120 33.51 -24.33 -14.38
N TYR A 121 32.94 -23.26 -14.92
CA TYR A 121 31.68 -23.30 -15.65
C TYR A 121 31.66 -24.46 -16.68
N PRO A 122 30.54 -25.22 -16.81
CA PRO A 122 29.26 -25.10 -16.13
C PRO A 122 29.09 -26.00 -14.87
N THR A 123 30.16 -26.58 -14.33
CA THR A 123 30.10 -27.66 -13.30
C THR A 123 29.15 -27.34 -12.14
N ALA A 124 29.30 -26.16 -11.52
CA ALA A 124 28.46 -25.77 -10.39
C ALA A 124 26.97 -25.65 -10.76
N LEU A 125 26.64 -25.12 -11.96
CA LEU A 125 25.27 -25.03 -12.44
C LEU A 125 24.64 -26.41 -12.67
N ASP A 126 25.42 -27.36 -13.20
CA ASP A 126 24.94 -28.71 -13.45
C ASP A 126 24.70 -29.47 -12.13
N GLN A 127 25.57 -29.28 -11.13
CA GLN A 127 25.38 -29.82 -9.78
C GLN A 127 24.17 -29.19 -9.07
N VAL A 128 23.98 -27.88 -9.17
CA VAL A 128 22.80 -27.18 -8.66
C VAL A 128 21.52 -27.75 -9.29
N TRP A 129 21.52 -28.01 -10.60
CA TRP A 129 20.37 -28.64 -11.25
C TRP A 129 20.13 -30.08 -10.77
N GLN A 130 21.19 -30.88 -10.63
CA GLN A 130 21.08 -32.24 -10.10
C GLN A 130 20.51 -32.26 -8.68
N ALA A 131 20.93 -31.33 -7.82
CA ALA A 131 20.39 -31.16 -6.48
C ALA A 131 18.92 -30.75 -6.48
N PHE A 132 18.51 -29.86 -7.40
CA PHE A 132 17.12 -29.43 -7.56
C PHE A 132 16.22 -30.61 -7.99
N GLU A 133 16.67 -31.41 -8.96
CA GLU A 133 15.94 -32.61 -9.38
C GLU A 133 15.87 -33.66 -8.27
N TYR A 134 16.94 -33.82 -7.48
CA TYR A 134 16.95 -34.75 -6.36
C TYR A 134 15.89 -34.40 -5.30
N ILE A 135 15.80 -33.14 -4.85
CA ILE A 135 14.85 -32.78 -3.80
C ILE A 135 13.39 -32.89 -4.28
N LEU A 136 13.15 -32.62 -5.56
CA LEU A 136 11.85 -32.85 -6.18
C LEU A 136 11.46 -34.33 -6.19
N ALA A 137 12.41 -35.21 -6.53
CA ALA A 137 12.17 -36.66 -6.62
C ALA A 137 12.13 -37.36 -5.26
N ASN A 138 12.67 -36.76 -4.20
CA ASN A 138 12.81 -37.36 -2.87
C ASN A 138 12.07 -36.58 -1.77
N SER A 139 11.04 -35.81 -2.14
CA SER A 139 10.32 -34.92 -1.21
C SER A 139 9.67 -35.67 -0.05
N GLU A 140 9.02 -36.81 -0.31
CA GLU A 140 8.42 -37.69 0.70
C GLU A 140 9.46 -38.22 1.70
N LYS A 141 10.62 -38.67 1.19
CA LYS A 141 11.72 -39.18 2.02
C LYS A 141 12.20 -38.14 3.03
N HIS A 142 12.22 -36.88 2.63
CA HIS A 142 12.73 -35.77 3.44
C HIS A 142 11.66 -35.04 4.26
N ASN A 143 10.40 -35.47 4.14
CA ASN A 143 9.21 -34.85 4.72
C ASN A 143 9.04 -33.38 4.30
N VAL A 144 9.20 -33.12 2.99
CA VAL A 144 9.04 -31.79 2.39
C VAL A 144 8.04 -31.82 1.24
N ASP A 145 7.54 -30.65 0.85
CA ASP A 145 6.52 -30.48 -0.18
C ASP A 145 7.13 -30.02 -1.52
N SER A 146 7.16 -30.92 -2.51
CA SER A 146 7.65 -30.63 -3.85
C SER A 146 6.74 -29.70 -4.68
N GLY A 147 5.50 -29.44 -4.24
CA GLY A 147 4.59 -28.46 -4.85
C GLY A 147 4.72 -27.03 -4.29
N ARG A 148 5.54 -26.86 -3.25
CA ARG A 148 5.80 -25.56 -2.59
C ARG A 148 7.30 -25.30 -2.47
N ILE A 149 7.97 -25.15 -3.62
CA ILE A 149 9.40 -24.81 -3.68
C ILE A 149 9.60 -23.37 -4.15
N ALA A 150 10.37 -22.59 -3.41
CA ALA A 150 10.98 -21.34 -3.87
C ALA A 150 12.49 -21.52 -4.01
N ILE A 151 13.11 -20.79 -4.93
CA ILE A 151 14.57 -20.77 -5.09
C ILE A 151 15.15 -19.47 -4.55
N ALA A 152 16.31 -19.53 -3.92
CA ALA A 152 16.98 -18.34 -3.39
C ALA A 152 18.50 -18.43 -3.53
N GLY A 153 19.16 -17.28 -3.56
CA GLY A 153 20.61 -17.23 -3.49
C GLY A 153 21.15 -15.81 -3.42
N ASP A 154 22.38 -15.70 -2.92
CA ASP A 154 23.08 -14.44 -2.72
C ASP A 154 24.25 -14.26 -3.68
N SER A 155 24.45 -13.04 -4.21
CA SER A 155 25.55 -12.72 -5.14
C SER A 155 25.59 -13.67 -6.35
N VAL A 156 26.65 -14.47 -6.50
CA VAL A 156 26.76 -15.52 -7.53
C VAL A 156 25.77 -16.67 -7.33
N GLY A 157 25.34 -16.92 -6.11
CA GLY A 157 24.24 -17.83 -5.81
C GLY A 157 22.91 -17.29 -6.34
N GLY A 158 22.72 -15.96 -6.29
CA GLY A 158 21.60 -15.28 -6.94
C GLY A 158 21.63 -15.40 -8.47
N ASN A 159 22.83 -15.35 -9.08
CA ASN A 159 23.01 -15.66 -10.50
C ASN A 159 22.55 -17.09 -10.83
N MET A 160 23.08 -18.08 -10.11
CA MET A 160 22.78 -19.49 -10.34
C MET A 160 21.30 -19.82 -10.02
N ALA A 161 20.69 -19.13 -9.05
CA ALA A 161 19.27 -19.21 -8.75
C ALA A 161 18.42 -18.73 -9.93
N ALA A 162 18.75 -17.57 -10.51
CA ALA A 162 18.06 -17.05 -11.69
C ALA A 162 18.22 -18.00 -12.90
N VAL A 163 19.43 -18.51 -13.17
CA VAL A 163 19.66 -19.48 -14.26
C VAL A 163 18.84 -20.75 -14.06
N THR A 164 18.80 -21.29 -12.84
CA THR A 164 18.03 -22.48 -12.49
C THR A 164 16.53 -22.23 -12.63
N ALA A 165 16.05 -21.06 -12.21
CA ALA A 165 14.65 -20.67 -12.36
C ALA A 165 14.21 -20.55 -13.83
N LEU A 166 15.09 -20.02 -14.69
CA LEU A 166 14.83 -19.94 -16.12
C LEU A 166 14.86 -21.32 -16.79
N LYS A 167 15.71 -22.23 -16.31
CA LYS A 167 15.74 -23.63 -16.78
C LYS A 167 14.49 -24.42 -16.38
N ASP A 168 13.91 -24.15 -15.20
CA ASP A 168 12.62 -24.71 -14.77
C ASP A 168 11.43 -24.18 -15.59
N ALA A 169 11.57 -23.02 -16.24
CA ALA A 169 10.59 -22.44 -17.16
C ALA A 169 9.16 -22.31 -16.58
N GLY A 170 9.06 -22.11 -15.26
CA GLY A 170 7.79 -21.89 -14.55
C GLY A 170 6.99 -23.16 -14.25
N HIS A 171 7.61 -24.34 -14.35
CA HIS A 171 6.94 -25.61 -14.12
C HIS A 171 6.75 -25.96 -12.63
N ARG A 172 7.71 -25.63 -11.78
CA ARG A 172 7.78 -26.16 -10.41
C ARG A 172 8.02 -25.09 -9.36
N LEU A 173 8.77 -24.03 -9.69
CA LEU A 173 9.10 -22.98 -8.74
C LEU A 173 7.95 -22.00 -8.53
N ARG A 174 7.63 -21.73 -7.26
CA ARG A 174 6.60 -20.77 -6.83
C ARG A 174 7.11 -19.33 -6.74
N GLY A 175 8.42 -19.15 -6.64
CA GLY A 175 9.06 -17.85 -6.57
C GLY A 175 10.59 -17.96 -6.56
N GLN A 176 11.26 -16.84 -6.79
CA GLN A 176 12.70 -16.68 -6.69
C GLN A 176 13.05 -15.47 -5.80
N ALA A 177 14.03 -15.62 -4.91
CA ALA A 177 14.57 -14.54 -4.08
C ALA A 177 16.07 -14.35 -4.38
N LEU A 178 16.42 -13.27 -5.06
CA LEU A 178 17.76 -12.98 -5.52
C LEU A 178 18.36 -11.86 -4.67
N LEU A 179 19.33 -12.20 -3.81
CA LEU A 179 19.96 -11.26 -2.89
C LEU A 179 21.22 -10.70 -3.57
N TYR A 180 21.22 -9.42 -3.92
CA TYR A 180 22.29 -8.69 -4.63
C TYR A 180 22.93 -9.51 -5.76
N PRO A 181 22.14 -10.02 -6.72
CA PRO A 181 22.60 -11.03 -7.68
C PRO A 181 23.62 -10.48 -8.68
N VAL A 182 24.60 -11.30 -9.04
CA VAL A 182 25.46 -11.04 -10.21
C VAL A 182 24.65 -11.26 -11.48
N CYS A 183 24.37 -10.20 -12.25
CA CYS A 183 23.52 -10.29 -13.44
C CYS A 183 24.26 -10.12 -14.77
N ASP A 184 25.43 -9.46 -14.76
CA ASP A 184 26.29 -9.25 -15.92
C ASP A 184 27.75 -8.98 -15.50
N PHE A 185 28.67 -9.21 -16.42
CA PHE A 185 30.12 -9.05 -16.29
C PHE A 185 30.68 -7.89 -17.13
N SER A 186 29.83 -6.94 -17.53
CA SER A 186 30.26 -5.60 -17.98
C SER A 186 30.74 -4.78 -16.76
N PHE A 187 32.04 -4.78 -16.48
CA PHE A 187 32.61 -4.18 -15.26
C PHE A 187 32.69 -2.63 -15.29
N ASP A 188 31.84 -1.95 -16.06
CA ASP A 188 31.89 -0.53 -16.38
C ASP A 188 30.58 0.24 -16.14
N SER A 189 29.57 -0.38 -15.49
CA SER A 189 28.34 0.30 -15.05
C SER A 189 28.61 1.45 -14.06
N GLY A 190 27.60 2.29 -13.80
CA GLY A 190 27.70 3.43 -12.88
C GLY A 190 28.17 2.98 -11.49
N SER A 191 27.47 2.03 -10.88
CA SER A 191 27.81 1.40 -9.60
C SER A 191 29.19 0.72 -9.58
N TYR A 192 29.60 0.03 -10.66
CA TYR A 192 30.95 -0.53 -10.78
C TYR A 192 32.04 0.53 -10.74
N ASN A 193 31.76 1.74 -11.24
CA ASN A 193 32.70 2.87 -11.20
C ASN A 193 32.65 3.60 -9.85
N ASP A 194 31.44 3.87 -9.34
CA ASP A 194 31.23 4.62 -8.10
C ASP A 194 31.75 3.88 -6.86
N PHE A 195 31.58 2.55 -6.81
CA PHE A 195 31.95 1.70 -5.68
C PHE A 195 33.12 0.76 -6.00
N ALA A 196 33.97 1.13 -6.97
CA ALA A 196 35.05 0.27 -7.45
C ALA A 196 35.98 -0.26 -6.36
N LYS A 197 36.16 0.51 -5.26
CA LYS A 197 37.01 0.21 -4.10
C LYS A 197 36.38 0.78 -2.83
N GLY A 198 36.73 0.22 -1.66
CA GLY A 198 36.40 0.79 -0.36
C GLY A 198 35.06 0.35 0.25
N TYR A 199 34.27 -0.46 -0.45
CA TYR A 199 32.93 -0.91 -0.02
C TYR A 199 32.84 -2.44 0.07
N PHE A 200 33.84 -3.06 0.69
CA PHE A 200 34.02 -4.52 0.78
C PHE A 200 34.21 -5.23 -0.58
N LEU A 201 33.15 -5.40 -1.38
CA LEU A 201 33.25 -5.99 -2.71
C LEU A 201 33.82 -4.98 -3.70
N GLN A 202 34.96 -5.32 -4.31
CA GLN A 202 35.66 -4.44 -5.25
C GLN A 202 35.43 -4.88 -6.69
N ARG A 203 35.51 -3.93 -7.62
CA ARG A 203 35.45 -4.21 -9.06
C ARG A 203 36.54 -5.21 -9.49
N ASP A 204 37.76 -5.05 -8.98
CA ASP A 204 38.87 -5.94 -9.32
C ASP A 204 38.66 -7.36 -8.75
N ALA A 205 37.96 -7.49 -7.63
CA ALA A 205 37.54 -8.79 -7.09
C ALA A 205 36.55 -9.49 -8.04
N MET A 206 35.57 -8.76 -8.58
CA MET A 206 34.60 -9.31 -9.54
C MET A 206 35.26 -9.80 -10.83
N LYS A 207 36.27 -9.07 -11.35
CA LYS A 207 37.07 -9.53 -12.49
C LYS A 207 37.81 -10.82 -12.16
N TRP A 208 38.45 -10.87 -11.00
CA TRP A 208 39.17 -12.07 -10.55
C TRP A 208 38.24 -13.28 -10.38
N PHE A 209 37.07 -13.11 -9.77
CA PHE A 209 36.07 -14.18 -9.64
C PHE A 209 35.63 -14.73 -11.00
N PHE A 210 35.43 -13.85 -11.98
CA PHE A 210 35.09 -14.27 -13.34
C PHE A 210 36.22 -15.07 -14.02
N GLU A 211 37.48 -14.69 -13.81
CA GLU A 211 38.65 -15.44 -14.31
C GLU A 211 38.76 -16.84 -13.68
N GLN A 212 38.43 -16.97 -12.39
CA GLN A 212 38.42 -18.27 -11.72
C GLN A 212 37.29 -19.17 -12.24
N TYR A 213 36.11 -18.60 -12.47
CA TYR A 213 34.91 -19.33 -12.86
C TYR A 213 34.87 -19.74 -14.35
N SER A 214 35.28 -18.85 -15.26
CA SER A 214 35.15 -19.05 -16.71
C SER A 214 36.21 -19.99 -17.30
N THR A 215 35.88 -20.71 -18.39
CA THR A 215 36.83 -21.56 -19.13
C THR A 215 37.61 -20.82 -20.22
N GLY A 216 37.28 -19.56 -20.51
CA GLY A 216 37.97 -18.71 -21.48
C GLY A 216 37.05 -17.84 -22.32
N VAL A 217 37.58 -17.30 -23.43
CA VAL A 217 36.98 -16.23 -24.27
C VAL A 217 35.57 -16.56 -24.80
N ASN A 218 35.22 -17.84 -24.98
CA ASN A 218 33.89 -18.26 -25.46
C ASN A 218 32.81 -18.20 -24.36
N ASP A 219 33.17 -18.29 -23.08
CA ASP A 219 32.23 -18.08 -21.96
C ASP A 219 31.98 -16.60 -21.68
N ALA A 220 32.92 -15.74 -22.09
CA ALA A 220 32.78 -14.29 -22.10
C ALA A 220 32.01 -13.77 -23.33
N GLU A 221 31.44 -14.66 -24.15
CA GLU A 221 30.62 -14.24 -25.28
C GLU A 221 29.49 -13.32 -24.82
N PRO A 222 29.24 -12.23 -25.54
CA PRO A 222 28.25 -11.26 -25.15
C PRO A 222 26.84 -11.82 -24.91
N ASN A 223 26.51 -13.03 -25.35
CA ASN A 223 25.14 -13.55 -25.33
C ASN A 223 24.94 -14.80 -24.46
N ASN A 224 25.92 -15.23 -23.65
CA ASN A 224 25.72 -16.40 -22.80
C ASN A 224 24.83 -16.07 -21.58
N SER A 225 23.52 -16.26 -21.75
CA SER A 225 22.50 -16.05 -20.70
C SER A 225 22.64 -16.95 -19.47
N ARG A 226 23.42 -18.05 -19.55
CA ARG A 226 23.74 -18.90 -18.39
C ARG A 226 24.84 -18.33 -17.51
N ILE A 227 25.50 -17.26 -17.95
CA ILE A 227 26.53 -16.53 -17.23
C ILE A 227 26.01 -15.11 -16.94
N SER A 228 25.64 -14.35 -17.98
CA SER A 228 25.02 -13.03 -17.82
C SER A 228 23.49 -13.11 -17.99
N VAL A 229 22.77 -13.42 -16.90
CA VAL A 229 21.30 -13.52 -16.93
C VAL A 229 20.61 -12.23 -17.40
N LEU A 230 21.24 -11.07 -17.22
CA LEU A 230 20.76 -9.79 -17.75
C LEU A 230 20.56 -9.81 -19.27
N ARG A 231 21.29 -10.67 -19.99
CA ARG A 231 21.29 -10.74 -21.46
C ARG A 231 20.27 -11.74 -22.00
N THR A 232 19.51 -12.39 -21.13
CA THR A 232 18.39 -13.28 -21.50
C THR A 232 17.30 -12.52 -22.25
N THR A 233 16.69 -13.12 -23.27
CA THR A 233 15.61 -12.48 -24.04
C THR A 233 14.32 -12.38 -23.23
N LYS A 234 13.44 -11.43 -23.58
CA LYS A 234 12.17 -11.22 -22.86
C LYS A 234 11.25 -12.43 -22.94
N GLU A 235 11.28 -13.18 -24.03
CA GLU A 235 10.47 -14.38 -24.26
C GLU A 235 10.85 -15.52 -23.31
N VAL A 236 12.13 -15.61 -22.93
CA VAL A 236 12.59 -16.57 -21.92
C VAL A 236 12.29 -16.05 -20.52
N LEU A 237 12.52 -14.75 -20.27
CA LEU A 237 12.24 -14.14 -18.97
C LEU A 237 10.75 -14.17 -18.59
N SER A 238 9.83 -14.09 -19.55
CA SER A 238 8.39 -14.14 -19.26
C SER A 238 7.92 -15.45 -18.62
N LYS A 239 8.75 -16.50 -18.66
CA LYS A 239 8.50 -17.80 -18.02
C LYS A 239 9.09 -17.92 -16.62
N ALA A 240 9.81 -16.90 -16.14
CA ALA A 240 10.42 -16.93 -14.82
C ALA A 240 9.33 -16.86 -13.72
N PRO A 241 9.54 -17.53 -12.57
CA PRO A 241 8.62 -17.45 -11.44
C PRO A 241 8.64 -16.04 -10.81
N PRO A 242 7.62 -15.69 -10.00
CA PRO A 242 7.58 -14.42 -9.27
C PRO A 242 8.89 -14.13 -8.54
N ALA A 243 9.38 -12.89 -8.59
CA ALA A 243 10.73 -12.56 -8.14
C ALA A 243 10.75 -11.50 -7.02
N LEU A 244 11.59 -11.72 -6.02
CA LEU A 244 12.09 -10.73 -5.07
C LEU A 244 13.56 -10.46 -5.40
N ILE A 245 13.96 -9.21 -5.60
CA ILE A 245 15.35 -8.83 -5.84
C ILE A 245 15.74 -7.77 -4.81
N LEU A 246 16.72 -8.08 -3.97
CA LEU A 246 17.27 -7.13 -3.00
C LEU A 246 18.60 -6.60 -3.52
N THR A 247 18.82 -5.29 -3.44
CA THR A 247 20.09 -4.65 -3.79
C THR A 247 20.64 -3.87 -2.60
N ALA A 248 21.95 -3.64 -2.60
CA ALA A 248 22.60 -2.76 -1.64
C ALA A 248 23.02 -1.46 -2.36
N GLU A 249 22.86 -0.32 -1.67
CA GLU A 249 23.10 1.00 -2.28
C GLU A 249 24.57 1.19 -2.68
N ALA A 250 25.50 0.76 -1.81
CA ALA A 250 26.95 0.83 -1.98
C ALA A 250 27.53 -0.53 -2.43
N ASP A 251 27.11 -0.99 -3.61
CA ASP A 251 27.53 -2.28 -4.20
C ASP A 251 27.80 -2.13 -5.69
N VAL A 252 28.90 -2.71 -6.17
CA VAL A 252 29.27 -2.76 -7.59
C VAL A 252 28.25 -3.53 -8.45
N LEU A 253 27.46 -4.43 -7.84
CA LEU A 253 26.46 -5.25 -8.54
C LEU A 253 25.11 -4.54 -8.74
N ARG A 254 24.89 -3.41 -8.05
CA ARG A 254 23.59 -2.76 -7.91
C ARG A 254 22.90 -2.50 -9.25
N ASP A 255 23.55 -1.77 -10.15
CA ASP A 255 22.86 -1.29 -11.36
C ASP A 255 22.44 -2.46 -12.26
N HIS A 256 23.27 -3.50 -12.39
CA HIS A 256 22.90 -4.68 -13.18
C HIS A 256 21.75 -5.47 -12.56
N ALA A 257 21.70 -5.57 -11.23
CA ALA A 257 20.61 -6.24 -10.53
C ALA A 257 19.29 -5.46 -10.68
N GLU A 258 19.33 -4.13 -10.59
CA GLU A 258 18.16 -3.26 -10.81
C GLU A 258 17.71 -3.28 -12.28
N GLU A 259 18.65 -3.30 -13.22
CA GLU A 259 18.34 -3.47 -14.65
C GLU A 259 17.69 -4.83 -14.92
N PHE A 260 18.21 -5.90 -14.31
CA PHE A 260 17.62 -7.23 -14.42
C PHE A 260 16.20 -7.27 -13.83
N ALA A 261 15.98 -6.63 -12.68
CA ALA A 261 14.64 -6.48 -12.09
C ALA A 261 13.69 -5.71 -13.02
N SER A 262 14.15 -4.64 -13.65
CA SER A 262 13.40 -3.89 -14.66
C SER A 262 13.08 -4.77 -15.88
N LYS A 263 14.03 -5.58 -16.33
CA LYS A 263 13.87 -6.49 -17.47
C LYS A 263 12.85 -7.59 -17.17
N LEU A 264 12.89 -8.22 -15.99
CA LEU A 264 11.89 -9.18 -15.52
C LEU A 264 10.48 -8.54 -15.48
N ARG A 265 10.37 -7.35 -14.87
CA ARG A 265 9.10 -6.61 -14.79
C ARG A 265 8.53 -6.29 -16.17
N SER A 266 9.37 -5.82 -17.10
CA SER A 266 8.96 -5.51 -18.48
C SER A 266 8.67 -6.75 -19.34
N SER A 267 9.07 -7.94 -18.86
CA SER A 267 8.77 -9.24 -19.49
C SER A 267 7.50 -9.90 -18.93
N GLY A 268 6.79 -9.21 -18.02
CA GLY A 268 5.53 -9.69 -17.44
C GLY A 268 5.67 -10.52 -16.16
N VAL A 269 6.88 -10.68 -15.63
CA VAL A 269 7.12 -11.40 -14.38
C VAL A 269 6.55 -10.62 -13.20
N GLN A 270 5.84 -11.32 -12.32
CA GLN A 270 5.36 -10.74 -11.07
C GLN A 270 6.56 -10.45 -10.15
N MET A 271 6.83 -9.18 -9.90
CA MET A 271 7.78 -8.81 -8.86
C MET A 271 7.03 -8.78 -7.53
N ASN A 272 7.38 -9.67 -6.60
CA ASN A 272 6.94 -9.52 -5.21
C ASN A 272 7.55 -8.20 -4.71
N ALA A 273 6.68 -7.30 -4.22
CA ALA A 273 7.04 -5.95 -3.84
C ALA A 273 7.86 -5.90 -2.52
N GLY A 274 8.98 -6.60 -2.44
CA GLY A 274 10.08 -6.19 -1.56
C GLY A 274 11.05 -5.36 -2.41
N SER A 275 11.21 -4.06 -2.28
CA SER A 275 10.78 -3.12 -1.25
C SER A 275 10.32 -1.82 -1.92
N ARG A 276 9.04 -1.45 -1.82
CA ARG A 276 8.72 -0.02 -1.90
C ARG A 276 9.38 0.60 -0.68
N ARG A 277 10.19 1.63 -0.88
CA ARG A 277 10.90 2.31 0.22
C ARG A 277 9.91 2.84 1.27
N PHE A 278 8.71 3.21 0.83
CA PHE A 278 7.65 3.74 1.66
C PHE A 278 6.36 2.99 1.41
N ASP A 279 5.61 2.68 2.48
CA ASP A 279 4.22 2.28 2.37
C ASP A 279 3.39 3.46 1.83
N VAL A 280 3.68 4.67 2.32
CA VAL A 280 2.93 5.88 2.00
C VAL A 280 3.84 7.02 1.58
N VAL A 281 3.47 7.70 0.49
CA VAL A 281 4.04 9.01 0.12
C VAL A 281 2.94 10.06 0.11
N LEU A 282 3.09 11.09 0.94
CA LEU A 282 2.20 12.24 0.99
C LEU A 282 2.65 13.33 0.03
N PHE A 283 1.99 13.45 -1.12
CA PHE A 283 2.26 14.49 -2.11
C PHE A 283 1.44 15.75 -1.82
N GLY A 284 2.13 16.87 -1.60
CA GLY A 284 1.52 18.15 -1.19
C GLY A 284 1.71 18.49 0.29
N ALA A 285 2.66 17.85 0.97
CA ALA A 285 2.87 17.94 2.42
C ALA A 285 2.99 19.36 2.98
N THR A 286 3.52 20.31 2.22
CA THR A 286 3.70 21.71 2.68
C THR A 286 2.42 22.55 2.68
N GLY A 287 1.33 22.06 2.08
CA GLY A 287 0.02 22.73 2.07
C GLY A 287 -0.69 22.65 3.41
N PHE A 288 -1.80 23.37 3.58
CA PHE A 288 -2.57 23.37 4.83
C PHE A 288 -3.02 21.95 5.23
N THR A 289 -3.75 21.26 4.34
CA THR A 289 -4.18 19.87 4.57
C THR A 289 -2.99 18.91 4.68
N GLY A 290 -1.94 19.12 3.87
CA GLY A 290 -0.72 18.31 3.96
C GLY A 290 -0.05 18.37 5.33
N LYS A 291 0.02 19.55 5.96
CA LYS A 291 0.58 19.71 7.31
C LYS A 291 -0.19 18.95 8.37
N LEU A 292 -1.51 18.86 8.20
CA LEU A 292 -2.37 18.14 9.13
C LEU A 292 -2.18 16.63 8.97
N VAL A 293 -2.10 16.15 7.72
CA VAL A 293 -1.75 14.73 7.46
C VAL A 293 -0.36 14.39 8.04
N VAL A 294 0.61 15.30 7.93
CA VAL A 294 1.94 15.14 8.56
C VAL A 294 1.83 15.05 10.08
N GLN A 295 1.07 15.96 10.71
CA GLN A 295 0.86 15.97 12.15
C GLN A 295 0.23 14.68 12.66
N TYR A 296 -0.74 14.15 11.93
CA TYR A 296 -1.34 12.85 12.22
C TYR A 296 -0.34 11.70 12.05
N LEU A 297 0.35 11.61 10.91
CA LEU A 297 1.29 10.53 10.62
C LEU A 297 2.45 10.51 11.63
N ALA A 298 2.86 11.68 12.14
CA ALA A 298 3.85 11.78 13.19
C ALA A 298 3.38 11.23 14.55
N ARG A 299 2.06 11.20 14.81
CA ARG A 299 1.46 10.72 16.06
C ARG A 299 1.02 9.25 16.02
N HIS A 300 0.87 8.68 14.83
CA HIS A 300 0.35 7.32 14.62
C HIS A 300 1.43 6.43 14.01
N THR A 301 2.03 5.58 14.85
CA THR A 301 3.24 4.77 14.54
C THR A 301 2.99 3.53 13.69
N ASP A 302 1.73 3.26 13.32
CA ASP A 302 1.34 2.01 12.65
C ASP A 302 1.64 2.01 11.14
N VAL A 303 2.09 3.13 10.57
CA VAL A 303 2.52 3.24 9.17
C VAL A 303 4.02 2.95 9.06
N ASN A 304 4.37 1.75 8.59
CA ASN A 304 5.77 1.33 8.41
C ASN A 304 6.43 2.08 7.23
N GLY A 305 7.16 3.15 7.54
CA GLY A 305 7.95 3.89 6.56
C GLY A 305 7.10 4.75 5.62
N TRP A 306 7.19 6.06 5.78
CA TRP A 306 6.48 7.04 4.95
C TRP A 306 7.38 8.21 4.54
N ALA A 307 6.95 8.95 3.52
CA ALA A 307 7.66 10.14 3.08
C ALA A 307 6.73 11.31 2.78
N ILE A 308 7.28 12.52 2.94
CA ILE A 308 6.67 13.77 2.50
C ILE A 308 7.21 14.17 1.14
N ALA A 309 6.32 14.57 0.23
CA ALA A 309 6.66 14.96 -1.12
C ALA A 309 6.11 16.33 -1.52
N GLY A 310 6.88 17.06 -2.34
CA GLY A 310 6.51 18.39 -2.79
C GLY A 310 7.56 19.04 -3.70
N ARG A 311 7.27 20.25 -4.19
CA ARG A 311 8.07 20.95 -5.21
C ARG A 311 9.36 21.60 -4.70
N SER A 312 9.55 21.74 -3.39
CA SER A 312 10.71 22.40 -2.79
C SER A 312 11.20 21.58 -1.61
N ILE A 313 12.40 21.02 -1.75
CA ILE A 313 13.05 20.24 -0.70
C ILE A 313 13.29 21.09 0.55
N GLU A 314 13.62 22.38 0.38
CA GLU A 314 13.87 23.29 1.50
C GLU A 314 12.63 23.51 2.37
N ARG A 315 11.43 23.52 1.77
CA ARG A 315 10.17 23.62 2.51
C ARG A 315 9.81 22.30 3.19
N LEU A 316 10.16 21.15 2.60
CA LEU A 316 9.97 19.83 3.22
C LEU A 316 10.89 19.67 4.43
N GLU A 317 12.15 20.09 4.35
CA GLU A 317 13.07 20.03 5.50
C GLU A 317 12.64 20.98 6.63
N LYS A 318 12.16 22.19 6.30
CA LYS A 318 11.55 23.08 7.31
C LYS A 318 10.34 22.45 7.98
N LEU A 319 9.51 21.74 7.22
CA LEU A 319 8.34 21.04 7.73
C LEU A 319 8.74 19.89 8.66
N ARG A 320 9.76 19.13 8.26
CA ARG A 320 10.34 18.03 9.04
C ARG A 320 10.83 18.51 10.41
N VAL A 321 11.53 19.64 10.45
CA VAL A 321 11.97 20.29 11.70
C VAL A 321 10.78 20.85 12.48
N GLN A 322 9.80 21.46 11.81
CA GLN A 322 8.63 22.05 12.47
C GLN A 322 7.81 21.01 13.24
N PHE A 323 7.70 19.78 12.71
CA PHE A 323 6.91 18.69 13.31
C PHE A 323 7.76 17.64 14.02
N ASP A 324 9.07 17.89 14.20
CA ASP A 324 10.02 16.97 14.85
C ASP A 324 9.96 15.53 14.29
N LEU A 325 9.90 15.40 12.97
CA LEU A 325 9.77 14.10 12.31
C LEU A 325 11.07 13.30 12.40
N GLU A 326 10.93 12.00 12.67
CA GLU A 326 12.04 11.05 12.75
C GLU A 326 12.93 11.05 11.49
N SER A 327 14.19 10.60 11.65
CA SER A 327 15.12 10.47 10.53
C SER A 327 14.75 9.43 9.49
N SER A 328 13.88 8.50 9.87
CA SER A 328 13.27 7.48 9.01
C SER A 328 12.29 8.07 7.98
N VAL A 329 11.71 9.25 8.23
CA VAL A 329 10.74 9.88 7.34
C VAL A 329 11.44 10.46 6.11
N GLY A 330 11.08 9.94 4.93
CA GLY A 330 11.68 10.36 3.67
C GLY A 330 11.23 11.75 3.21
N THR A 331 12.09 12.44 2.46
CA THR A 331 11.74 13.66 1.74
C THR A 331 11.94 13.46 0.23
N ILE A 332 10.91 13.72 -0.56
CA ILE A 332 10.91 13.50 -2.02
C ILE A 332 10.55 14.79 -2.75
N GLN A 333 11.44 15.23 -3.64
CA GLN A 333 11.11 16.33 -4.54
C GLN A 333 10.30 15.80 -5.73
N ALA A 334 9.09 16.34 -5.93
CA ALA A 334 8.22 15.98 -7.05
C ALA A 334 7.42 17.19 -7.54
N HIS A 335 7.26 17.29 -8.86
CA HIS A 335 6.56 18.39 -9.52
C HIS A 335 5.44 17.84 -10.40
N ALA A 336 4.23 18.40 -10.26
CA ALA A 336 3.06 17.89 -10.97
C ALA A 336 3.13 18.06 -12.50
N ASN A 337 4.00 18.94 -13.00
CA ASN A 337 4.28 19.14 -14.43
C ASN A 337 5.56 18.41 -14.91
N ASP A 338 6.19 17.61 -14.06
CA ASP A 338 7.37 16.80 -14.39
C ASP A 338 7.05 15.33 -14.20
N ARG A 339 6.75 14.66 -15.32
CA ARG A 339 6.39 13.25 -15.35
C ARG A 339 7.47 12.34 -14.76
N ALA A 340 8.75 12.62 -15.00
CA ALA A 340 9.84 11.78 -14.50
C ALA A 340 9.89 11.84 -12.98
N SER A 341 9.72 13.03 -12.40
CA SER A 341 9.66 13.20 -10.94
C SER A 341 8.47 12.47 -10.30
N LEU A 342 7.30 12.47 -10.97
CA LEU A 342 6.10 11.78 -10.48
C LEU A 342 6.25 10.26 -10.51
N ILE A 343 6.85 9.70 -11.58
CA ILE A 343 7.14 8.26 -11.67
C ILE A 343 8.19 7.87 -10.62
N ALA A 344 9.24 8.67 -10.45
CA ALA A 344 10.26 8.44 -9.42
C ALA A 344 9.65 8.42 -8.01
N MET A 345 8.73 9.33 -7.70
CA MET A 345 7.97 9.35 -6.45
C MET A 345 7.09 8.11 -6.30
N ALA A 346 6.22 7.83 -7.28
CA ALA A 346 5.28 6.70 -7.22
C ALA A 346 5.99 5.34 -7.18
N SER A 347 7.18 5.23 -7.78
CA SER A 347 7.97 4.00 -7.78
C SER A 347 8.50 3.61 -6.40
N GLN A 348 8.58 4.56 -5.47
CA GLN A 348 9.05 4.34 -4.11
C GLN A 348 7.91 4.03 -3.12
N ALA A 349 6.65 4.19 -3.54
CA ALA A 349 5.48 4.11 -2.68
C ALA A 349 4.61 2.87 -2.98
N ARG A 350 3.99 2.28 -1.95
CA ARG A 350 2.83 1.39 -2.19
C ARG A 350 1.59 2.21 -2.51
N CYS A 351 1.44 3.36 -1.89
CA CYS A 351 0.36 4.29 -2.16
C CYS A 351 0.81 5.75 -2.09
N VAL A 352 0.30 6.56 -3.01
CA VAL A 352 0.42 8.02 -2.98
C VAL A 352 -0.87 8.63 -2.45
N ILE A 353 -0.75 9.44 -1.40
CA ILE A 353 -1.81 10.34 -0.94
C ILE A 353 -1.57 11.69 -1.60
N ASN A 354 -2.47 12.12 -2.47
CA ASN A 354 -2.36 13.41 -3.14
C ASN A 354 -3.30 14.44 -2.51
N VAL A 355 -2.71 15.50 -1.96
CA VAL A 355 -3.44 16.65 -1.40
C VAL A 355 -3.19 17.95 -2.18
N VAL A 356 -2.70 17.84 -3.43
CA VAL A 356 -2.43 18.97 -4.32
C VAL A 356 -3.67 19.31 -5.16
N GLY A 357 -4.55 20.16 -4.62
CA GLY A 357 -5.69 20.75 -5.33
C GLY A 357 -5.41 22.17 -5.84
N PRO A 358 -6.12 22.66 -6.90
CA PRO A 358 -7.16 21.96 -7.67
C PRO A 358 -6.61 20.82 -8.53
N PHE A 359 -7.22 19.64 -8.45
CA PHE A 359 -6.69 18.41 -9.01
C PHE A 359 -6.70 18.40 -10.54
N GLN A 360 -7.78 18.88 -11.15
CA GLN A 360 -7.88 18.92 -12.61
C GLN A 360 -6.82 19.86 -13.23
N MET A 361 -6.50 20.97 -12.56
CA MET A 361 -5.62 22.00 -13.09
C MET A 361 -4.15 21.76 -12.76
N LEU A 362 -3.88 21.25 -11.55
CA LEU A 362 -2.51 21.05 -11.06
C LEU A 362 -1.99 19.64 -11.35
N GLY A 363 -2.42 19.03 -12.45
CA GLY A 363 -1.85 17.78 -12.94
C GLY A 363 -2.20 16.54 -12.11
N GLY A 364 -3.31 16.54 -11.36
CA GLY A 364 -3.74 15.38 -10.57
C GLY A 364 -3.87 14.10 -11.40
N ALA A 365 -4.36 14.21 -12.64
CA ALA A 365 -4.46 13.07 -13.55
C ALA A 365 -3.08 12.54 -14.01
N GLU A 366 -2.05 13.38 -14.03
CA GLU A 366 -0.67 12.96 -14.32
C GLU A 366 -0.04 12.25 -13.12
N VAL A 367 -0.40 12.63 -11.88
CA VAL A 367 -0.05 11.87 -10.69
C VAL A 367 -0.66 10.47 -10.74
N VAL A 368 -1.95 10.36 -11.11
CA VAL A 368 -2.61 9.05 -11.30
C VAL A 368 -1.96 8.26 -12.42
N SER A 369 -1.62 8.89 -13.55
CA SER A 369 -0.89 8.23 -14.64
C SER A 369 0.44 7.64 -14.16
N ALA A 370 1.20 8.39 -13.36
CA ALA A 370 2.46 7.92 -12.80
C ALA A 370 2.24 6.77 -11.80
N CYS A 371 1.18 6.82 -11.00
CA CYS A 371 0.84 5.73 -10.08
C CYS A 371 0.45 4.45 -10.84
N VAL A 372 -0.37 4.55 -11.89
CA VAL A 372 -0.73 3.40 -12.73
C VAL A 372 0.50 2.78 -13.39
N GLU A 373 1.38 3.61 -13.97
CA GLU A 373 2.64 3.16 -14.58
C GLU A 373 3.56 2.50 -13.56
N ALA A 374 3.70 3.11 -12.39
CA ALA A 374 4.54 2.60 -11.32
C ALA A 374 3.95 1.37 -10.63
N LYS A 375 2.68 1.01 -10.86
CA LYS A 375 1.91 0.03 -10.07
C LYS A 375 1.81 0.42 -8.58
N CYS A 376 1.43 1.67 -8.34
CA CYS A 376 1.24 2.30 -7.05
C CYS A 376 -0.26 2.60 -6.86
N HIS A 377 -0.77 2.40 -5.65
CA HIS A 377 -2.13 2.82 -5.29
C HIS A 377 -2.21 4.35 -5.15
N TYR A 378 -3.42 4.87 -5.23
CA TYR A 378 -3.65 6.31 -5.22
C TYR A 378 -4.90 6.67 -4.44
N VAL A 379 -4.77 7.68 -3.58
CA VAL A 379 -5.88 8.28 -2.82
C VAL A 379 -5.79 9.80 -2.92
N ASP A 380 -6.95 10.46 -3.06
CA ASP A 380 -7.04 11.92 -2.97
C ASP A 380 -8.32 12.39 -2.25
N LEU A 381 -8.43 13.71 -2.06
CA LEU A 381 -9.56 14.39 -1.42
C LEU A 381 -10.38 15.25 -2.39
N SER A 382 -10.38 14.92 -3.68
CA SER A 382 -11.02 15.74 -4.71
C SER A 382 -12.53 15.90 -4.51
N GLY A 383 -12.99 17.15 -4.51
CA GLY A 383 -14.40 17.53 -4.63
C GLY A 383 -14.81 17.86 -6.07
N GLU A 384 -14.06 17.36 -7.05
CA GLU A 384 -14.12 17.78 -8.46
C GLU A 384 -14.75 16.70 -9.35
N THR A 385 -16.04 16.81 -9.66
CA THR A 385 -16.76 15.78 -10.45
C THR A 385 -16.17 15.56 -11.85
N GLY A 386 -15.78 16.63 -12.54
CA GLY A 386 -15.13 16.54 -13.86
C GLY A 386 -13.77 15.85 -13.82
N TYR A 387 -13.00 16.06 -12.75
CA TYR A 387 -11.74 15.36 -12.53
C TYR A 387 -11.97 13.85 -12.34
N ASN A 388 -12.95 13.46 -11.54
CA ASN A 388 -13.31 12.04 -11.36
C ASN A 388 -13.71 11.39 -12.70
N GLU A 389 -14.45 12.10 -13.56
CA GLU A 389 -14.78 11.63 -14.91
C GLU A 389 -13.53 11.39 -15.76
N ILE A 390 -12.56 12.32 -15.72
CA ILE A 390 -11.26 12.18 -16.41
C ILE A 390 -10.52 10.94 -15.91
N LEU A 391 -10.45 10.73 -14.59
CA LEU A 391 -9.79 9.57 -14.02
C LEU A 391 -10.44 8.26 -14.47
N ILE A 392 -11.78 8.21 -14.46
CA ILE A 392 -12.53 7.03 -14.92
C ILE A 392 -12.26 6.74 -16.39
N LYS A 393 -12.42 7.73 -17.25
CA LYS A 393 -12.23 7.55 -18.70
C LYS A 393 -10.81 7.13 -19.06
N ARG A 394 -9.80 7.68 -18.37
CA ARG A 394 -8.39 7.43 -18.69
C ARG A 394 -7.84 6.16 -18.05
N PHE A 395 -8.23 5.86 -16.81
CA PHE A 395 -7.47 4.91 -15.98
C PHE A 395 -8.29 3.73 -15.45
N HIS A 396 -9.62 3.69 -15.60
CA HIS A 396 -10.44 2.57 -15.11
C HIS A 396 -9.94 1.22 -15.60
N SER A 397 -9.89 1.02 -16.91
CA SER A 397 -9.52 -0.28 -17.50
C SER A 397 -8.08 -0.68 -17.20
N SER A 398 -7.15 0.27 -17.16
CA SER A 398 -5.74 -0.02 -16.83
C SER A 398 -5.55 -0.35 -15.35
N ALA A 399 -6.21 0.38 -14.46
CA ALA A 399 -6.21 0.09 -13.03
C ALA A 399 -6.81 -1.29 -12.74
N LYS A 400 -7.91 -1.66 -13.44
CA LYS A 400 -8.49 -3.02 -13.42
C LYS A 400 -7.46 -4.09 -13.66
N ALA A 401 -6.81 -3.98 -14.82
CA ALA A 401 -5.94 -5.00 -15.34
C ALA A 401 -4.70 -5.16 -14.45
N ALA A 402 -4.27 -4.07 -13.82
CA ALA A 402 -3.13 -4.04 -12.92
C ALA A 402 -3.47 -4.36 -11.45
N GLY A 403 -4.75 -4.48 -11.08
CA GLY A 403 -5.17 -4.68 -9.69
C GLY A 403 -4.87 -3.48 -8.78
N LEU A 404 -4.95 -2.26 -9.31
CA LEU A 404 -4.61 -1.04 -8.59
C LEU A 404 -5.86 -0.35 -8.03
N VAL A 405 -5.75 0.13 -6.79
CA VAL A 405 -6.74 1.02 -6.16
C VAL A 405 -6.47 2.46 -6.54
N ILE A 406 -7.45 3.10 -7.19
CA ILE A 406 -7.53 4.54 -7.42
C ILE A 406 -8.80 5.05 -6.74
N ALA A 407 -8.65 5.73 -5.61
CA ALA A 407 -9.74 6.18 -4.75
C ALA A 407 -9.75 7.72 -4.64
N PRO A 408 -10.43 8.42 -5.56
CA PRO A 408 -10.64 9.85 -5.41
C PRO A 408 -11.73 10.16 -4.37
N SER A 409 -11.78 11.40 -3.92
CA SER A 409 -12.86 11.93 -3.06
C SER A 409 -12.92 11.30 -1.65
N CYS A 410 -11.78 10.91 -1.10
CA CYS A 410 -11.61 10.41 0.26
C CYS A 410 -11.41 11.54 1.29
N GLY A 411 -12.06 12.68 1.11
CA GLY A 411 -12.11 13.77 2.10
C GLY A 411 -13.40 13.77 2.91
N LEU A 412 -13.43 14.54 3.99
CA LEU A 412 -14.56 14.77 4.90
C LEU A 412 -15.79 15.31 4.16
N ASP A 413 -15.56 16.03 3.07
CA ASP A 413 -16.63 16.58 2.24
C ASP A 413 -17.44 15.49 1.52
N SER A 414 -16.89 14.29 1.31
CA SER A 414 -17.47 13.26 0.42
C SER A 414 -17.48 11.84 0.98
N LEU A 415 -16.45 11.41 1.72
CA LEU A 415 -16.39 10.05 2.27
C LEU A 415 -17.50 9.78 3.31
N PRO A 416 -17.88 10.71 4.21
CA PRO A 416 -18.97 10.44 5.14
C PRO A 416 -20.28 10.08 4.43
N SER A 417 -20.65 10.85 3.41
CA SER A 417 -21.85 10.59 2.58
C SER A 417 -21.79 9.22 1.90
N ASP A 418 -20.63 8.86 1.39
CA ASP A 418 -20.37 7.57 0.78
C ASP A 418 -20.53 6.39 1.75
N LEU A 419 -19.66 6.38 2.76
CA LEU A 419 -19.41 5.25 3.60
C LEU A 419 -20.66 4.93 4.44
N THR A 420 -21.32 5.97 4.97
CA THR A 420 -22.55 5.79 5.75
C THR A 420 -23.69 5.26 4.89
N THR A 421 -23.78 5.67 3.61
CA THR A 421 -24.76 5.11 2.67
C THR A 421 -24.51 3.63 2.45
N TYR A 422 -23.26 3.25 2.18
CA TYR A 422 -22.93 1.85 1.97
C TYR A 422 -23.25 1.00 3.20
N LEU A 423 -22.84 1.44 4.38
CA LEU A 423 -23.06 0.70 5.62
C LEU A 423 -24.56 0.55 5.92
N ALA A 424 -25.35 1.60 5.73
CA ALA A 424 -26.81 1.55 5.90
C ALA A 424 -27.48 0.58 4.92
N CYS A 425 -27.12 0.66 3.63
CA CYS A 425 -27.66 -0.22 2.59
C CYS A 425 -27.29 -1.69 2.85
N ARG A 426 -26.02 -1.95 3.16
CA ARG A 426 -25.54 -3.30 3.46
C ARG A 426 -26.22 -3.90 4.68
N HIS A 427 -26.45 -3.11 5.71
CA HIS A 427 -27.16 -3.55 6.91
C HIS A 427 -28.62 -3.94 6.62
N LEU A 428 -29.29 -3.27 5.67
CA LEU A 428 -30.64 -3.64 5.27
C LEU A 428 -30.69 -4.94 4.47
N LEU A 429 -29.68 -5.15 3.62
CA LEU A 429 -29.60 -6.30 2.73
C LEU A 429 -29.18 -7.56 3.48
N GLN A 430 -28.08 -7.57 4.24
CA GLN A 430 -27.64 -8.76 5.01
C GLN A 430 -27.68 -10.11 4.24
N GLY A 431 -27.47 -10.09 2.92
CA GLY A 431 -27.56 -11.28 2.06
C GLY A 431 -28.97 -11.69 1.62
N ARG A 432 -29.97 -10.86 1.88
CA ARG A 432 -31.34 -10.99 1.37
C ARG A 432 -31.39 -10.65 -0.12
N THR A 433 -32.17 -11.42 -0.87
CA THR A 433 -32.37 -11.24 -2.32
C THR A 433 -33.83 -10.91 -2.67
N ASP A 434 -34.73 -10.90 -1.68
CA ASP A 434 -36.16 -10.64 -1.81
C ASP A 434 -36.53 -9.14 -1.74
N SER A 435 -35.54 -8.28 -1.48
CA SER A 435 -35.74 -6.85 -1.26
C SER A 435 -34.55 -6.06 -1.78
N THR A 436 -34.82 -4.87 -2.33
CA THR A 436 -33.81 -3.94 -2.86
C THR A 436 -33.87 -2.62 -2.10
N ILE A 437 -32.82 -1.82 -2.13
CA ILE A 437 -32.79 -0.47 -1.58
C ILE A 437 -33.41 0.53 -2.56
N THR A 438 -34.51 1.15 -2.17
CA THR A 438 -35.18 2.14 -3.02
C THR A 438 -34.54 3.52 -2.91
N SER A 439 -34.08 3.89 -1.72
CA SER A 439 -33.51 5.22 -1.50
C SER A 439 -32.54 5.30 -0.33
N ALA A 440 -31.65 6.29 -0.37
CA ALA A 440 -30.92 6.75 0.81
C ALA A 440 -30.83 8.28 0.86
N THR A 441 -30.81 8.85 2.07
CA THR A 441 -30.64 10.29 2.28
C THR A 441 -29.62 10.54 3.36
N THR A 442 -28.56 11.26 3.02
CA THR A 442 -27.54 11.73 3.95
C THR A 442 -27.88 13.14 4.41
N THR A 443 -27.78 13.39 5.72
CA THR A 443 -27.86 14.72 6.30
C THR A 443 -26.59 15.01 7.10
N LEU A 444 -25.85 16.03 6.68
CA LEU A 444 -24.74 16.60 7.44
C LEU A 444 -25.29 17.68 8.38
N LYS A 445 -24.96 17.62 9.67
CA LYS A 445 -25.47 18.58 10.65
C LYS A 445 -24.89 19.98 10.44
N GLU A 446 -23.58 20.07 10.27
CA GLU A 446 -22.85 21.32 10.13
C GLU A 446 -21.73 21.15 9.10
N ALA A 447 -21.53 22.17 8.27
CA ALA A 447 -20.45 22.18 7.28
C ALA A 447 -19.19 22.78 7.91
N ALA A 448 -18.03 22.18 7.64
CA ALA A 448 -16.75 22.75 8.01
C ALA A 448 -16.52 24.09 7.26
N PRO A 449 -15.88 25.08 7.89
CA PRO A 449 -15.45 26.29 7.20
C PRO A 449 -14.35 25.97 6.20
N PHE A 450 -14.44 26.58 5.02
CA PHE A 450 -13.48 26.39 3.94
C PHE A 450 -12.08 26.88 4.32
N SER A 451 -11.04 26.12 3.95
CA SER A 451 -9.67 26.61 3.97
C SER A 451 -9.47 27.68 2.88
N THR A 452 -8.47 28.53 3.06
CA THR A 452 -8.12 29.54 2.05
C THR A 452 -7.74 28.90 0.71
N GLY A 453 -7.12 27.72 0.75
CA GLY A 453 -6.83 26.92 -0.44
C GLY A 453 -8.08 26.44 -1.17
N THR A 454 -9.14 26.08 -0.44
CA THR A 454 -10.43 25.67 -1.03
C THR A 454 -11.13 26.83 -1.72
N LEU A 455 -11.11 28.03 -1.10
CA LEU A 455 -11.66 29.25 -1.71
C LEU A 455 -10.91 29.65 -2.99
N LEU A 456 -9.59 29.56 -2.99
CA LEU A 456 -8.77 29.79 -4.18
C LEU A 456 -9.09 28.76 -5.27
N SER A 457 -9.24 27.49 -4.89
CA SER A 457 -9.59 26.41 -5.81
C SER A 457 -10.95 26.64 -6.47
N ALA A 458 -11.95 27.06 -5.70
CA ALA A 458 -13.27 27.42 -6.23
C ALA A 458 -13.19 28.62 -7.21
N CYS A 459 -12.33 29.61 -6.94
CA CYS A 459 -12.09 30.72 -7.86
C CYS A 459 -11.42 30.25 -9.16
N ASP A 460 -10.42 29.38 -9.06
CA ASP A 460 -9.70 28.79 -10.20
C ASP A 460 -10.62 27.95 -11.09
N MET A 461 -11.50 27.15 -10.48
CA MET A 461 -12.51 26.37 -11.21
C MET A 461 -13.53 27.27 -11.93
N ALA A 462 -13.88 28.42 -11.35
CA ALA A 462 -14.84 29.37 -11.92
C ALA A 462 -14.30 30.22 -13.09
N ASP A 463 -12.97 30.40 -13.18
CA ASP A 463 -12.31 31.19 -14.23
C ASP A 463 -12.18 30.44 -15.57
N ASN A 464 -12.22 29.11 -15.59
CA ASN A 464 -11.95 28.31 -16.79
C ASN A 464 -13.21 27.95 -17.59
N ASP A 465 -13.03 27.59 -18.88
CA ASP A 465 -14.05 26.94 -19.75
C ASP A 465 -14.58 25.60 -19.19
N HIS A 466 -14.09 25.17 -18.02
CA HIS A 466 -14.52 24.00 -17.26
C HIS A 466 -15.80 24.23 -16.44
N ARG A 467 -16.50 25.36 -16.59
CA ARG A 467 -17.84 25.58 -15.97
C ARG A 467 -18.80 24.41 -16.22
N GLN A 468 -18.70 23.77 -17.40
CA GLN A 468 -19.53 22.63 -17.79
C GLN A 468 -19.22 21.35 -16.98
N LEU A 469 -18.05 21.28 -16.33
CA LEU A 469 -17.58 20.15 -15.54
C LEU A 469 -17.86 20.29 -14.02
N MET A 470 -18.29 21.46 -13.56
CA MET A 470 -18.94 21.56 -12.24
C MET A 470 -20.37 20.99 -12.28
N PHE A 471 -20.98 20.95 -13.47
CA PHE A 471 -22.36 20.53 -13.71
C PHE A 471 -22.44 19.30 -14.65
N VAL A 472 -21.50 18.35 -14.50
CA VAL A 472 -21.45 17.15 -15.36
C VAL A 472 -22.79 16.40 -15.32
N ASP A 473 -23.23 16.00 -16.52
CA ASP A 473 -24.41 15.15 -16.73
C ASP A 473 -24.26 13.78 -16.06
N ALA A 474 -25.39 13.30 -15.55
CA ALA A 474 -25.50 12.24 -14.59
C ALA A 474 -24.94 10.89 -15.00
N GLY A 475 -25.17 10.51 -16.24
CA GLY A 475 -24.86 9.18 -16.75
C GLY A 475 -23.38 8.91 -16.98
N ARG A 476 -22.48 9.89 -16.75
CA ARG A 476 -21.08 9.76 -17.17
C ARG A 476 -20.15 9.08 -16.16
N LEU A 477 -20.56 8.96 -14.89
CA LEU A 477 -19.79 8.26 -13.85
C LEU A 477 -20.33 6.85 -13.58
N VAL A 478 -21.48 6.50 -14.16
CA VAL A 478 -22.24 5.26 -13.92
C VAL A 478 -22.16 4.36 -15.17
N HIS A 479 -21.95 3.06 -14.98
CA HIS A 479 -22.00 2.07 -16.05
C HIS A 479 -23.46 1.73 -16.44
N SER A 480 -23.63 1.11 -17.61
CA SER A 480 -24.82 0.92 -18.47
C SER A 480 -26.14 0.37 -17.87
N HIS A 481 -26.31 0.29 -16.55
CA HIS A 481 -27.40 -0.45 -15.89
C HIS A 481 -28.36 0.40 -15.04
N ALA A 482 -28.18 1.72 -14.95
CA ALA A 482 -29.05 2.58 -14.15
C ALA A 482 -30.36 2.96 -14.86
N THR A 483 -31.51 2.63 -14.27
CA THR A 483 -32.84 3.05 -14.76
C THR A 483 -33.44 4.24 -14.00
N SER A 484 -32.83 4.66 -12.88
CA SER A 484 -33.31 5.79 -12.06
C SER A 484 -32.98 7.16 -12.65
N ASP A 485 -33.87 8.14 -12.45
CA ASP A 485 -33.61 9.55 -12.76
C ASP A 485 -32.52 10.08 -11.82
N GLN A 486 -31.36 10.40 -12.40
CA GLN A 486 -30.18 10.89 -11.69
C GLN A 486 -29.99 12.41 -11.83
N SER A 487 -31.05 13.14 -12.17
CA SER A 487 -31.05 14.60 -12.15
C SER A 487 -30.73 15.13 -10.76
N ILE A 488 -29.85 16.14 -10.70
CA ILE A 488 -29.61 16.86 -9.45
C ILE A 488 -30.84 17.74 -9.21
N ARG A 489 -31.59 17.42 -8.16
CA ARG A 489 -32.77 18.21 -7.77
C ARG A 489 -32.38 19.13 -6.62
N PHE A 490 -32.66 20.41 -6.79
CA PHE A 490 -32.59 21.34 -5.69
C PHE A 490 -33.69 21.01 -4.68
N SER A 491 -33.30 20.79 -3.44
CA SER A 491 -34.18 20.47 -2.32
C SER A 491 -34.37 21.73 -1.49
N TRP A 492 -35.58 22.30 -1.54
CA TRP A 492 -36.01 23.30 -0.59
C TRP A 492 -35.99 22.75 0.86
N PRO A 493 -35.82 23.61 1.87
CA PRO A 493 -35.74 23.18 3.27
C PRO A 493 -36.92 22.29 3.68
N LYS A 494 -36.62 21.05 4.04
CA LYS A 494 -37.58 20.06 4.55
C LYS A 494 -37.18 19.59 5.94
N TYR A 495 -38.14 19.27 6.81
CA TYR A 495 -37.82 18.78 8.14
C TYR A 495 -37.24 17.35 8.06
N SER A 496 -36.03 17.15 8.56
CA SER A 496 -35.38 15.84 8.68
C SER A 496 -35.55 15.32 10.10
N LYS A 497 -36.40 14.30 10.25
CA LYS A 497 -36.64 13.62 11.54
C LYS A 497 -35.35 12.99 12.11
N HIS A 498 -34.39 12.63 11.25
CA HIS A 498 -33.16 11.91 11.62
C HIS A 498 -32.16 12.76 12.42
N VAL A 499 -32.11 14.07 12.13
CA VAL A 499 -31.26 15.04 12.84
C VAL A 499 -32.07 16.02 13.69
N GLY A 500 -33.42 15.92 13.68
CA GLY A 500 -34.32 16.82 14.41
C GLY A 500 -34.27 18.27 13.93
N ARG A 501 -33.89 18.50 12.67
CA ARG A 501 -33.61 19.83 12.07
C ARG A 501 -34.18 19.91 10.66
N TYR A 502 -34.32 21.12 10.14
CA TYR A 502 -34.57 21.30 8.70
C TYR A 502 -33.31 20.94 7.92
N ALA A 503 -33.43 20.50 6.68
CA ALA A 503 -32.32 20.18 5.82
C ALA A 503 -32.61 20.63 4.38
N THR A 504 -31.59 21.16 3.70
CA THR A 504 -31.68 21.73 2.36
C THR A 504 -30.48 21.28 1.53
N SER A 505 -30.52 21.45 0.20
CA SER A 505 -29.36 21.15 -0.65
C SER A 505 -28.10 21.86 -0.17
N TYR A 506 -26.97 21.15 -0.27
CA TYR A 506 -25.63 21.63 0.03
C TYR A 506 -24.86 21.89 -1.26
N MET A 507 -23.89 22.81 -1.22
CA MET A 507 -23.08 23.16 -2.39
C MET A 507 -22.31 21.97 -2.98
N LEU A 508 -21.88 21.00 -2.16
CA LEU A 508 -21.20 19.78 -2.63
C LEU A 508 -22.14 18.60 -2.86
N SER A 509 -23.46 18.73 -2.61
CA SER A 509 -24.43 17.67 -2.92
C SER A 509 -24.29 17.14 -4.36
N PRO A 510 -24.14 17.99 -5.40
CA PRO A 510 -23.90 17.51 -6.77
C PRO A 510 -22.75 16.52 -6.89
N HIS A 511 -21.64 16.77 -6.17
CA HIS A 511 -20.47 15.92 -6.19
C HIS A 511 -20.71 14.64 -5.38
N ASN A 512 -21.19 14.76 -4.14
CA ASN A 512 -21.44 13.62 -3.27
C ASN A 512 -22.44 12.62 -3.84
N ILE A 513 -23.53 13.11 -4.45
CA ILE A 513 -24.53 12.28 -5.13
C ILE A 513 -23.88 11.45 -6.24
N ARG A 514 -22.98 12.06 -7.02
CA ARG A 514 -22.27 11.40 -8.11
C ARG A 514 -21.29 10.36 -7.61
N THR A 515 -20.56 10.68 -6.55
CA THR A 515 -19.70 9.72 -5.87
C THR A 515 -20.55 8.54 -5.39
N VAL A 516 -21.75 8.78 -4.82
CA VAL A 516 -22.66 7.71 -4.36
C VAL A 516 -23.15 6.81 -5.47
N TYR A 517 -23.60 7.39 -6.57
CA TYR A 517 -23.98 6.60 -7.73
C TYR A 517 -22.82 5.81 -8.35
N ARG A 518 -21.58 6.31 -8.24
CA ARG A 518 -20.39 5.56 -8.70
C ARG A 518 -20.24 4.23 -7.96
N THR A 519 -20.47 4.21 -6.65
CA THR A 519 -20.54 2.95 -5.84
C THR A 519 -21.56 2.02 -6.33
N TRP A 520 -22.75 2.57 -6.51
CA TRP A 520 -23.89 1.75 -6.76
C TRP A 520 -23.73 1.09 -8.15
N SER A 521 -23.16 1.82 -9.10
CA SER A 521 -22.73 1.27 -10.37
C SER A 521 -21.74 0.12 -10.21
N LEU A 522 -20.66 0.35 -9.47
CA LEU A 522 -19.59 -0.64 -9.31
C LEU A 522 -20.06 -1.87 -8.49
N LEU A 523 -21.06 -1.68 -7.64
CA LEU A 523 -21.82 -2.70 -6.89
C LEU A 523 -22.57 -3.62 -7.78
N THR A 524 -23.29 -3.02 -8.69
CA THR A 524 -24.08 -3.75 -9.66
C THR A 524 -23.16 -4.58 -10.56
N ASP A 525 -22.04 -4.01 -11.01
CA ASP A 525 -21.10 -4.70 -11.90
C ASP A 525 -20.34 -5.85 -11.22
N ALA A 526 -19.93 -5.69 -9.96
CA ALA A 526 -19.08 -6.67 -9.28
C ALA A 526 -19.83 -7.90 -8.78
N LEU A 527 -21.12 -7.77 -8.43
CA LEU A 527 -21.84 -8.74 -7.60
C LEU A 527 -22.98 -9.48 -8.32
N SER A 528 -23.35 -9.08 -9.54
CA SER A 528 -24.42 -9.69 -10.36
C SER A 528 -25.79 -9.90 -9.67
N VAL A 529 -26.02 -9.23 -8.54
CA VAL A 529 -27.33 -8.98 -7.92
C VAL A 529 -27.41 -7.46 -7.81
N GLU A 530 -28.54 -6.86 -8.18
CA GLU A 530 -28.77 -5.41 -8.13
C GLU A 530 -28.52 -4.88 -6.71
N ALA A 531 -27.28 -4.53 -6.37
CA ALA A 531 -26.85 -4.58 -4.97
C ALA A 531 -27.56 -3.56 -4.09
N TYR A 532 -27.91 -2.39 -4.64
CA TYR A 532 -28.92 -1.52 -4.01
C TYR A 532 -30.26 -1.61 -4.73
N GLY A 533 -30.36 -2.18 -5.92
CA GLY A 533 -31.59 -2.15 -6.72
C GLY A 533 -31.47 -1.20 -7.91
N PRO A 534 -32.23 -1.45 -8.99
CA PRO A 534 -32.12 -0.74 -10.26
C PRO A 534 -32.68 0.70 -10.19
N ASN A 535 -33.60 0.94 -9.24
CA ASN A 535 -34.27 2.21 -9.04
C ASN A 535 -33.75 2.99 -7.81
N PHE A 536 -32.53 2.71 -7.36
CA PHE A 536 -31.93 3.39 -6.22
C PHE A 536 -31.85 4.91 -6.44
N ALA A 537 -32.37 5.67 -5.47
CA ALA A 537 -32.34 7.13 -5.46
C ALA A 537 -31.55 7.66 -4.25
N TYR A 538 -30.71 8.67 -4.43
CA TYR A 538 -29.90 9.24 -3.37
C TYR A 538 -30.04 10.77 -3.27
N ASP A 539 -30.08 11.28 -2.04
CA ASP A 539 -30.13 12.71 -1.71
C ASP A 539 -29.08 13.04 -0.63
N ASP A 540 -28.51 14.25 -0.70
CA ASP A 540 -27.41 14.70 0.17
C ASP A 540 -27.70 16.13 0.64
N LEU A 541 -27.87 16.33 1.94
CA LEU A 541 -28.44 17.54 2.51
C LEU A 541 -27.58 18.09 3.65
N LEU A 542 -27.64 19.42 3.83
CA LEU A 542 -27.08 20.13 4.97
C LEU A 542 -28.22 20.56 5.91
N SER A 543 -28.01 20.36 7.22
CA SER A 543 -28.98 20.74 8.24
C SER A 543 -28.99 22.25 8.51
N SER A 544 -30.15 22.72 8.95
CA SER A 544 -30.44 24.08 9.35
C SER A 544 -31.28 24.07 10.64
N PRO A 545 -31.03 24.97 11.59
CA PRO A 545 -31.77 25.02 12.85
C PRO A 545 -33.26 25.36 12.70
N GLY A 546 -33.68 25.96 11.58
CA GLY A 546 -35.07 26.33 11.33
C GLY A 546 -35.41 26.38 9.84
N LEU A 547 -36.71 26.45 9.54
CA LEU A 547 -37.22 26.51 8.17
C LEU A 547 -36.73 27.77 7.46
N PHE A 548 -36.91 28.93 8.09
CA PHE A 548 -36.53 30.23 7.53
C PHE A 548 -35.01 30.38 7.35
N SER A 549 -34.23 29.96 8.35
CA SER A 549 -32.76 29.91 8.21
C SER A 549 -32.32 28.95 7.12
N GLY A 550 -33.10 27.88 6.87
CA GLY A 550 -32.87 26.96 5.76
C GLY A 550 -33.05 27.65 4.42
N TYR A 551 -34.09 28.47 4.25
CA TYR A 551 -34.30 29.22 3.00
C TYR A 551 -33.19 30.22 2.75
N ILE A 552 -32.76 30.94 3.80
CA ILE A 552 -31.62 31.85 3.73
C ILE A 552 -30.34 31.09 3.35
N GLN A 553 -30.09 29.95 3.98
CA GLN A 553 -28.91 29.12 3.70
C GLN A 553 -28.92 28.60 2.25
N ALA A 554 -30.05 28.12 1.75
CA ALA A 554 -30.16 27.62 0.39
C ALA A 554 -29.96 28.73 -0.64
N LEU A 555 -30.58 29.90 -0.42
CA LEU A 555 -30.45 31.05 -1.29
C LEU A 555 -29.03 31.64 -1.25
N SER A 556 -28.42 31.70 -0.06
CA SER A 556 -27.05 32.22 0.09
C SER A 556 -26.04 31.33 -0.62
N GLN A 557 -26.14 30.01 -0.51
CA GLN A 557 -25.27 29.08 -1.25
C GLN A 557 -25.42 29.24 -2.76
N TYR A 558 -26.66 29.33 -3.25
CA TYR A 558 -26.92 29.56 -4.68
C TYR A 558 -26.33 30.89 -5.15
N LEU A 559 -26.56 31.97 -4.39
CA LEU A 559 -26.07 33.30 -4.74
C LEU A 559 -24.54 33.38 -4.66
N THR A 560 -23.92 32.77 -3.66
CA THR A 560 -22.46 32.69 -3.55
C THR A 560 -21.86 31.94 -4.74
N GLY A 561 -22.41 30.79 -5.12
CA GLY A 561 -21.97 30.06 -6.32
C GLY A 561 -22.16 30.90 -7.60
N PHE A 562 -23.32 31.54 -7.74
CA PHE A 562 -23.61 32.40 -8.89
C PHE A 562 -22.66 33.60 -9.00
N ILE A 563 -22.39 34.30 -7.89
CA ILE A 563 -21.45 35.43 -7.83
C ILE A 563 -20.04 34.94 -8.13
N LEU A 564 -19.59 33.85 -7.50
CA LEU A 564 -18.26 33.29 -7.75
C LEU A 564 -18.05 32.94 -9.21
N VAL A 565 -19.06 32.38 -9.90
CA VAL A 565 -18.98 32.05 -11.33
C VAL A 565 -19.00 33.29 -12.21
N ASN A 566 -19.88 34.26 -11.94
CA ASN A 566 -20.17 35.36 -12.88
C ASN A 566 -19.39 36.66 -12.61
N ALA A 567 -18.86 36.86 -11.40
CA ALA A 567 -18.18 38.10 -11.02
C ALA A 567 -16.66 37.90 -10.90
N SER A 568 -15.92 38.12 -11.99
CA SER A 568 -14.46 38.05 -12.02
C SER A 568 -13.78 39.06 -11.07
N SER A 569 -14.41 40.21 -10.83
CA SER A 569 -13.94 41.21 -9.86
C SER A 569 -13.95 40.68 -8.43
N VAL A 570 -14.98 39.92 -8.04
CA VAL A 570 -15.07 39.27 -6.73
C VAL A 570 -13.96 38.22 -6.59
N ARG A 571 -13.75 37.39 -7.61
CA ARG A 571 -12.64 36.41 -7.60
C ARG A 571 -11.27 37.09 -7.48
N SER A 572 -11.08 38.22 -8.17
CA SER A 572 -9.84 39.00 -8.10
C SER A 572 -9.59 39.57 -6.70
N ILE A 573 -10.65 40.02 -6.03
CA ILE A 573 -10.60 40.46 -4.63
C ILE A 573 -10.26 39.28 -3.71
N VAL A 574 -10.95 38.15 -3.85
CA VAL A 574 -10.68 36.94 -3.06
C VAL A 574 -9.21 36.53 -3.18
N ARG A 575 -8.67 36.44 -4.40
CA ARG A 575 -7.26 36.11 -4.66
C ARG A 575 -6.27 37.09 -4.03
N LYS A 576 -6.63 38.38 -3.94
CA LYS A 576 -5.78 39.42 -3.34
C LYS A 576 -5.64 39.25 -1.82
N PHE A 577 -6.68 38.74 -1.15
CA PHE A 577 -6.72 38.61 0.30
C PHE A 577 -6.48 37.17 0.80
N ALA A 578 -6.71 36.17 -0.04
CA ALA A 578 -6.48 34.76 0.26
C ALA A 578 -5.00 34.38 0.07
N LYS A 579 -4.30 34.01 1.16
CA LYS A 579 -2.95 33.45 1.11
C LYS A 579 -2.99 31.93 1.08
N GLY A 580 -2.27 31.32 0.14
CA GLY A 580 -2.16 29.86 0.05
C GLY A 580 -1.44 29.28 1.28
N GLY A 581 -2.03 28.25 1.90
CA GLY A 581 -1.48 27.57 3.08
C GLY A 581 -2.10 27.99 4.43
N ASP A 582 -2.95 29.02 4.44
CA ASP A 582 -3.70 29.43 5.63
C ASP A 582 -5.06 28.68 5.72
N GLY A 583 -5.51 28.41 6.93
CA GLY A 583 -6.82 27.80 7.22
C GLY A 583 -7.45 28.36 8.48
N PRO A 584 -8.63 27.85 8.89
CA PRO A 584 -9.32 28.31 10.10
C PRO A 584 -8.43 28.17 11.34
N SER A 585 -8.62 29.04 12.35
CA SER A 585 -7.83 28.99 13.59
C SER A 585 -8.03 27.67 14.35
N VAL A 586 -7.04 27.21 15.13
CA VAL A 586 -7.14 25.98 15.95
C VAL A 586 -8.38 26.01 16.86
N GLN A 587 -8.71 27.18 17.44
CA GLN A 587 -9.92 27.35 18.25
C GLN A 587 -11.23 27.21 17.47
N THR A 588 -11.22 27.58 16.18
CA THR A 588 -12.35 27.38 15.27
C THR A 588 -12.47 25.90 14.91
N GLN A 589 -11.34 25.23 14.65
CA GLN A 589 -11.27 23.80 14.33
C GLN A 589 -11.82 22.93 15.46
N GLN A 590 -11.39 23.18 16.71
CA GLN A 590 -11.83 22.45 17.91
C GLN A 590 -13.33 22.53 18.22
N LYS A 591 -14.05 23.50 17.64
CA LYS A 591 -15.49 23.71 17.88
C LYS A 591 -16.38 22.98 16.88
N ILE A 592 -15.81 22.45 15.80
CA ILE A 592 -16.58 21.86 14.69
C ILE A 592 -16.71 20.37 14.93
N GLN A 593 -17.93 19.84 15.00
CA GLN A 593 -18.18 18.40 15.12
C GLN A 593 -18.75 17.88 13.79
N THR A 594 -18.16 16.82 13.25
CA THR A 594 -18.78 16.10 12.14
C THR A 594 -19.92 15.26 12.69
N ASP A 595 -21.15 15.50 12.25
CA ASP A 595 -22.33 14.67 12.54
C ASP A 595 -23.04 14.42 11.21
N CYS A 596 -22.76 13.26 10.62
CA CYS A 596 -23.30 12.80 9.35
C CYS A 596 -24.23 11.61 9.62
N ARG A 597 -25.47 11.69 9.14
CA ARG A 597 -26.47 10.64 9.33
C ARG A 597 -27.11 10.27 8.03
N THR A 598 -27.17 8.97 7.77
CA THR A 598 -27.72 8.44 6.52
C THR A 598 -28.81 7.45 6.81
N VAL A 599 -29.97 7.66 6.19
CA VAL A 599 -31.08 6.72 6.26
C VAL A 599 -31.29 6.10 4.90
N ALA A 600 -31.19 4.77 4.85
CA ALA A 600 -31.55 3.97 3.71
C ALA A 600 -32.92 3.32 3.92
N THR A 601 -33.66 3.10 2.85
CA THR A 601 -34.99 2.48 2.83
C THR A 601 -35.03 1.39 1.77
N ALA A 602 -35.58 0.24 2.13
CA ALA A 602 -35.75 -0.92 1.26
C ALA A 602 -37.17 -0.99 0.65
N SER A 603 -37.34 -1.77 -0.41
CA SER A 603 -38.60 -1.94 -1.15
C SER A 603 -39.72 -2.58 -0.33
N ASP A 604 -39.37 -3.24 0.78
CA ASP A 604 -40.31 -3.81 1.74
C ASP A 604 -40.66 -2.85 2.90
N GLY A 605 -40.25 -1.57 2.81
CA GLY A 605 -40.54 -0.52 3.78
C GLY A 605 -39.56 -0.45 4.96
N ARG A 606 -38.65 -1.42 5.12
CA ARG A 606 -37.64 -1.36 6.19
C ARG A 606 -36.68 -0.20 5.96
N SER A 607 -36.25 0.44 7.04
CA SER A 607 -35.24 1.49 7.00
C SER A 607 -34.11 1.23 8.00
N ALA A 608 -32.91 1.68 7.67
CA ALA A 608 -31.76 1.65 8.56
C ALA A 608 -31.05 2.99 8.56
N MET A 609 -30.59 3.40 9.74
CA MET A 609 -29.80 4.61 9.90
C MET A 609 -28.36 4.27 10.24
N CYS A 610 -27.42 4.83 9.50
CA CYS A 610 -26.00 4.86 9.86
C CYS A 610 -25.67 6.27 10.36
N THR A 611 -24.93 6.35 11.47
CA THR A 611 -24.52 7.63 12.08
C THR A 611 -23.01 7.65 12.25
N MET A 612 -22.38 8.69 11.69
CA MET A 612 -20.97 8.99 11.85
C MET A 612 -20.85 10.31 12.61
N ILE A 613 -20.34 10.23 13.84
CA ILE A 613 -20.04 11.40 14.67
C ILE A 613 -18.56 11.40 15.00
N ALA A 614 -17.84 12.45 14.59
CA ALA A 614 -16.47 12.68 14.99
C ALA A 614 -16.40 13.97 15.85
N PRO A 615 -15.93 13.90 17.12
CA PRO A 615 -15.74 15.08 17.95
C PRO A 615 -14.73 16.03 17.31
N GLY A 616 -14.78 17.29 17.72
CA GLY A 616 -14.07 18.37 17.07
C GLY A 616 -12.55 18.28 17.14
N ASP A 617 -12.01 17.58 16.15
CA ASP A 617 -10.74 17.88 15.50
C ASP A 617 -10.83 17.57 13.99
N PRO A 618 -11.71 18.27 13.23
CA PRO A 618 -12.10 17.83 11.90
C PRO A 618 -11.08 18.14 10.81
N VAL A 619 -10.00 18.84 11.15
CA VAL A 619 -8.89 19.04 10.19
C VAL A 619 -7.63 18.27 10.62
N ASP A 620 -7.45 17.94 11.90
CA ASP A 620 -6.32 17.12 12.40
C ASP A 620 -6.60 15.60 12.35
N ASP A 621 -7.87 15.16 12.44
CA ASP A 621 -8.23 13.73 12.50
C ASP A 621 -9.28 13.29 11.44
N GLY A 622 -10.24 14.14 11.08
CA GLY A 622 -11.40 13.74 10.25
C GLY A 622 -11.07 13.32 8.81
N ASP A 623 -10.35 14.17 8.06
CA ASP A 623 -9.84 13.85 6.71
C ASP A 623 -8.80 12.72 6.75
N ILE A 624 -8.06 12.62 7.85
CA ILE A 624 -6.83 11.83 7.90
C ILE A 624 -7.09 10.39 8.36
N HIS A 625 -7.96 10.17 9.34
CA HIS A 625 -8.50 8.83 9.64
C HIS A 625 -9.28 8.24 8.44
N THR A 626 -9.92 9.12 7.66
CA THR A 626 -10.67 8.80 6.44
C THR A 626 -9.73 8.35 5.31
N ILE A 627 -8.58 9.01 5.13
CA ILE A 627 -7.56 8.66 4.14
C ILE A 627 -6.72 7.44 4.58
N LEU A 628 -6.26 7.39 5.84
CA LEU A 628 -5.36 6.35 6.35
C LEU A 628 -6.09 5.09 6.82
N GLY A 629 -7.38 5.21 7.19
CA GLY A 629 -8.28 4.09 7.45
C GLY A 629 -8.43 3.12 6.27
N ALA A 630 -8.00 3.52 5.08
CA ALA A 630 -7.95 2.68 3.90
C ALA A 630 -6.62 1.93 3.70
N MET A 631 -5.60 2.11 4.55
CA MET A 631 -4.21 1.82 4.19
C MET A 631 -3.33 0.92 5.10
N VAL A 632 -3.78 0.30 6.21
CA VAL A 632 -2.89 -0.45 7.16
C VAL A 632 -3.19 -1.97 7.38
N ASN A 633 -2.18 -2.79 7.10
CA ASN A 633 -1.99 -4.22 7.46
C ASN A 633 -2.58 -5.35 6.60
N ASP A 634 -1.62 -5.97 5.88
CA ASP A 634 -1.54 -7.36 5.48
C ASP A 634 -0.73 -8.12 6.56
N ASP A 635 -1.35 -9.12 7.19
CA ASP A 635 -0.86 -10.23 8.03
C ASP A 635 0.25 -10.07 9.10
N HIS A 636 -0.16 -10.30 10.37
CA HIS A 636 0.48 -11.26 11.28
C HIS A 636 -0.61 -11.88 12.17
N ASP A 637 -1.08 -13.07 11.79
CA ASP A 637 -1.90 -13.93 12.63
C ASP A 637 -0.95 -14.85 13.44
N HIS A 638 -0.71 -14.51 14.70
CA HIS A 638 -0.18 -15.44 15.67
C HIS A 638 -1.26 -15.69 16.71
N GLY A 639 -1.96 -16.81 16.55
CA GLY A 639 -2.67 -17.46 17.64
C GLY A 639 -1.65 -17.89 18.71
N GLY A 640 -1.94 -17.53 19.95
CA GLY A 640 -1.12 -17.84 21.11
C GLY A 640 -1.78 -17.29 22.36
N ASP A 641 -2.66 -18.10 22.92
CA ASP A 641 -3.17 -17.98 24.28
C ASP A 641 -1.99 -18.01 25.25
N ASP A 642 -1.82 -16.99 26.09
CA ASP A 642 -1.14 -17.08 27.39
C ASP A 642 -1.20 -15.73 28.14
N THR A 643 -2.05 -15.68 29.16
CA THR A 643 -1.93 -14.73 30.27
C THR A 643 -0.64 -15.02 31.07
N PRO A 644 0.04 -13.98 31.59
CA PRO A 644 0.05 -13.87 33.06
C PRO A 644 -0.02 -12.44 33.62
N GLU A 645 -0.58 -12.38 34.82
CA GLU A 645 -0.77 -11.24 35.71
C GLU A 645 0.48 -10.42 36.05
N ARG A 646 0.31 -9.11 36.30
CA ARG A 646 0.66 -8.37 37.55
C ARG A 646 0.51 -6.85 37.35
N THR A 647 -0.50 -6.21 37.97
CA THR A 647 -0.44 -5.34 39.20
C THR A 647 0.50 -4.13 39.07
N VAL A 648 0.19 -2.87 39.40
CA VAL A 648 -0.70 -2.27 40.42
C VAL A 648 -0.63 -0.73 40.25
N THR A 649 -1.73 0.02 40.48
CA THR A 649 -1.82 1.27 41.29
C THR A 649 -3.25 1.87 41.26
N PRO A 650 -3.66 2.68 42.27
CA PRO A 650 -4.82 2.38 43.14
C PRO A 650 -6.10 3.21 42.88
N PRO A 651 -7.25 2.85 43.52
CA PRO A 651 -8.55 3.48 43.31
C PRO A 651 -8.88 4.54 44.37
N LEU A 652 -9.70 5.54 44.02
CA LEU A 652 -10.37 6.45 44.97
C LEU A 652 -11.61 7.10 44.30
N PRO A 653 -12.66 7.51 45.05
CA PRO A 653 -13.72 6.62 45.50
C PRO A 653 -15.12 7.01 44.97
N ALA A 654 -16.06 6.08 45.11
CA ALA A 654 -17.48 6.24 44.80
C ALA A 654 -18.18 7.28 45.69
N ALA A 655 -19.09 8.04 45.10
CA ALA A 655 -20.16 8.73 45.80
C ALA A 655 -21.51 8.38 45.14
N ASN A 656 -22.33 7.67 45.92
CA ASN A 656 -23.80 7.56 45.89
C ASN A 656 -24.48 8.94 45.68
N GLN A 657 -25.72 9.13 45.19
CA GLN A 657 -26.90 8.27 45.02
C GLN A 657 -27.96 9.07 44.19
N ASP A 658 -28.77 8.33 43.42
CA ASP A 658 -30.21 8.48 43.13
C ASP A 658 -30.83 9.85 42.76
N ALA A 659 -31.45 9.91 41.56
CA ALA A 659 -32.91 9.75 41.41
C ALA A 659 -33.42 10.00 39.97
N ALA A 660 -34.56 9.38 39.66
CA ALA A 660 -35.46 9.55 38.51
C ALA A 660 -35.20 8.67 37.27
N ALA A 661 -35.65 7.41 37.39
CA ALA A 661 -36.01 6.56 36.28
C ALA A 661 -37.24 7.10 35.54
N ALA A 662 -37.10 7.30 34.23
CA ALA A 662 -38.19 7.17 33.26
C ALA A 662 -37.73 6.13 32.23
N THR A 663 -38.48 5.05 32.17
CA THR A 663 -38.24 3.78 31.49
C THR A 663 -37.99 3.92 29.97
N MET A 664 -36.79 3.50 29.52
CA MET A 664 -36.56 3.08 28.13
C MET A 664 -36.66 1.55 28.04
N PRO A 665 -37.18 0.96 26.94
CA PRO A 665 -37.27 -0.49 26.80
C PRO A 665 -35.88 -1.11 26.59
N ASP A 666 -35.63 -2.17 27.36
CA ASP A 666 -34.57 -3.19 27.32
C ASP A 666 -33.47 -3.05 26.25
N SER A 667 -32.35 -2.47 26.68
CA SER A 667 -31.06 -2.61 26.01
C SER A 667 -30.53 -4.04 26.16
N ILE A 668 -30.72 -4.88 25.14
CA ILE A 668 -30.07 -6.19 25.08
C ILE A 668 -28.61 -5.99 24.64
N LYS A 669 -27.67 -6.28 25.55
CA LYS A 669 -26.22 -6.33 25.26
C LYS A 669 -25.92 -7.52 24.34
N TYR A 670 -25.83 -7.27 23.04
CA TYR A 670 -25.35 -8.25 22.05
C TYR A 670 -23.85 -8.02 21.77
N THR A 671 -22.99 -8.62 22.59
CA THR A 671 -21.54 -8.66 22.35
C THR A 671 -21.12 -9.93 21.58
N ALA A 672 -22.01 -10.93 21.48
CA ALA A 672 -21.70 -12.27 20.97
C ALA A 672 -22.00 -12.48 19.46
N GLU A 673 -22.71 -11.57 18.78
CA GLU A 673 -23.07 -11.75 17.36
C GLU A 673 -22.02 -11.25 16.36
N LEU A 674 -21.06 -10.42 16.78
CA LEU A 674 -20.00 -9.88 15.92
C LEU A 674 -18.99 -10.96 15.46
N GLU A 675 -18.78 -12.03 16.23
CA GLU A 675 -17.88 -13.13 15.85
C GLU A 675 -18.44 -13.99 14.70
N ARG A 676 -19.77 -14.15 14.60
CA ARG A 676 -20.40 -14.90 13.49
C ARG A 676 -20.42 -14.14 12.16
N PHE A 677 -20.18 -12.82 12.18
CA PHE A 677 -20.10 -11.98 10.97
C PHE A 677 -18.75 -12.05 10.24
N ARG A 678 -17.71 -12.66 10.85
CA ARG A 678 -16.36 -12.84 10.26
C ARG A 678 -16.34 -13.65 8.95
N LEU A 679 -17.39 -14.39 8.62
CA LEU A 679 -17.37 -15.38 7.52
C LEU A 679 -18.20 -15.02 6.27
N ARG A 680 -18.90 -13.87 6.21
CA ARG A 680 -19.81 -13.56 5.08
C ARG A 680 -19.80 -12.10 4.58
N LEU A 681 -18.70 -11.38 4.75
CA LEU A 681 -18.63 -9.95 4.46
C LEU A 681 -17.84 -9.62 3.16
N VAL A 682 -18.11 -10.29 2.04
CA VAL A 682 -17.22 -10.29 0.86
C VAL A 682 -17.31 -9.08 -0.09
N GLU A 683 -18.28 -8.16 0.02
CA GLU A 683 -18.69 -7.41 -1.17
C GLU A 683 -18.93 -5.88 -0.96
N HIS A 684 -17.90 -5.03 -1.12
CA HIS A 684 -18.03 -3.56 -1.33
C HIS A 684 -17.28 -3.10 -2.60
N PRO A 685 -17.95 -2.39 -3.51
CA PRO A 685 -17.41 -1.86 -4.76
C PRO A 685 -17.81 -0.40 -5.01
N ARG A 686 -16.96 0.52 -4.54
CA ARG A 686 -16.86 1.88 -5.07
C ARG A 686 -15.62 2.12 -5.92
N LEU A 687 -14.89 1.04 -6.18
CA LEU A 687 -13.60 1.08 -6.81
C LEU A 687 -13.68 0.82 -8.30
N LEU A 688 -12.98 1.64 -9.08
CA LEU A 688 -12.64 1.31 -10.45
C LEU A 688 -11.89 -0.02 -10.46
N VAL A 689 -12.69 -1.09 -10.57
CA VAL A 689 -12.41 -2.42 -11.09
C VAL A 689 -11.32 -3.28 -10.44
N CYS A 690 -11.70 -4.47 -9.96
CA CYS A 690 -11.43 -5.77 -10.61
C CYS A 690 -12.04 -6.95 -9.81
N THR A 691 -11.99 -8.12 -10.45
CA THR A 691 -12.82 -9.32 -10.39
C THR A 691 -12.39 -10.38 -9.36
N ARG A 692 -12.09 -10.01 -8.11
CA ARG A 692 -11.80 -11.01 -7.06
C ARG A 692 -12.61 -10.77 -5.78
N PRO A 693 -13.62 -11.61 -5.51
CA PRO A 693 -14.58 -11.43 -4.42
C PRO A 693 -13.97 -11.85 -3.07
N GLY A 694 -13.11 -11.03 -2.44
CA GLY A 694 -12.65 -11.39 -1.09
C GLY A 694 -11.68 -10.48 -0.37
N CYS A 695 -10.92 -9.62 -1.04
CA CYS A 695 -9.74 -9.03 -0.39
C CYS A 695 -9.95 -7.64 0.24
N TYR A 696 -11.00 -6.89 -0.12
CA TYR A 696 -11.02 -5.46 0.20
C TYR A 696 -11.71 -5.09 1.52
N LEU A 697 -12.73 -5.83 1.95
CA LEU A 697 -13.39 -5.50 3.22
C LEU A 697 -12.58 -5.96 4.44
N GLN A 698 -11.78 -7.01 4.30
CA GLN A 698 -10.88 -7.46 5.35
C GLN A 698 -9.78 -6.42 5.64
N LEU A 699 -9.27 -5.74 4.60
CA LEU A 699 -8.27 -4.67 4.73
C LEU A 699 -8.88 -3.42 5.37
N LEU A 700 -9.96 -2.86 4.79
CA LEU A 700 -10.68 -1.71 5.36
C LEU A 700 -11.20 -1.94 6.79
N LEU A 701 -11.62 -3.17 7.12
CA LEU A 701 -12.08 -3.51 8.47
C LEU A 701 -10.95 -3.83 9.43
N ASN A 702 -9.85 -4.49 9.02
CA ASN A 702 -8.72 -4.72 9.93
C ASN A 702 -8.11 -3.39 10.41
N ILE A 703 -8.15 -2.35 9.55
CA ILE A 703 -7.70 -0.99 9.86
C ILE A 703 -8.72 -0.24 10.74
N ALA A 704 -10.01 -0.27 10.35
CA ALA A 704 -11.09 0.35 11.10
C ALA A 704 -11.46 -0.39 12.40
N TYR A 705 -10.83 -1.52 12.72
CA TYR A 705 -11.13 -2.28 13.94
C TYR A 705 -10.03 -2.14 15.01
N LYS A 706 -8.78 -1.81 14.65
CA LYS A 706 -7.68 -1.71 15.63
C LYS A 706 -7.42 -0.29 16.15
N GLU A 707 -7.45 0.75 15.31
CA GLU A 707 -7.19 2.14 15.76
C GLU A 707 -8.46 2.97 15.97
N VAL A 708 -9.51 2.73 15.19
CA VAL A 708 -10.84 3.34 15.37
C VAL A 708 -11.48 2.93 16.70
N SER A 709 -11.07 1.80 17.30
CA SER A 709 -11.49 1.39 18.64
C SER A 709 -10.99 2.33 19.75
N ASN A 710 -9.91 3.09 19.52
CA ASN A 710 -9.28 3.89 20.57
C ASN A 710 -9.59 5.39 20.48
N HIS A 711 -9.90 5.95 19.30
CA HIS A 711 -10.14 7.40 19.13
C HIS A 711 -11.49 7.79 18.50
N LEU A 712 -12.18 6.91 17.78
CA LEU A 712 -13.60 7.13 17.48
C LEU A 712 -14.40 6.77 18.73
N LYS A 713 -14.98 7.78 19.38
CA LYS A 713 -15.81 7.48 20.54
C LYS A 713 -17.01 6.60 20.20
N LYS A 714 -17.53 6.52 18.96
CA LYS A 714 -18.50 5.50 18.49
C LYS A 714 -18.89 5.71 17.00
N VAL A 715 -18.67 4.73 16.11
CA VAL A 715 -19.62 4.52 14.99
C VAL A 715 -20.82 3.85 15.62
N HIS A 716 -21.87 4.63 15.87
CA HIS A 716 -23.05 4.10 16.53
C HIS A 716 -23.91 3.31 15.53
N HIS A 717 -24.21 2.07 15.93
CA HIS A 717 -25.33 1.23 15.52
C HIS A 717 -26.00 1.54 14.18
N CYS A 718 -25.94 0.60 13.24
CA CYS A 718 -27.04 0.47 12.29
C CYS A 718 -28.24 -0.11 13.06
N GLN A 719 -29.26 0.70 13.27
CA GLN A 719 -30.52 0.25 13.89
C GLN A 719 -31.60 0.16 12.82
N ARG A 720 -32.37 -0.92 12.85
CA ARG A 720 -33.62 -1.00 12.08
C ARG A 720 -34.60 -0.01 12.69
N TYR A 721 -35.09 0.91 11.86
CA TYR A 721 -36.14 1.83 12.23
C TYR A 721 -37.48 1.24 11.78
N GLY A 722 -38.41 1.11 12.72
CA GLY A 722 -39.74 0.56 12.47
C GLY A 722 -40.63 1.51 11.69
N THR A 723 -41.53 0.90 10.92
CA THR A 723 -42.74 1.49 10.35
C THR A 723 -43.82 1.49 11.42
N GLU A 724 -43.96 2.57 12.18
CA GLU A 724 -45.20 2.87 12.91
C GLU A 724 -45.63 4.28 12.52
N ASP A 725 -46.92 4.39 12.19
CA ASP A 725 -47.63 5.47 11.49
C ASP A 725 -47.33 6.91 11.93
#